data_AF-A0A5D6XUE0-F1
#
_entry.id   AF-A0A5D6XUE0-F1
#
_cell.length_a   1.000
_cell.length_b   1.000
_cell.length_c   1.000
_cell.angle_alpha   90.00
_cell.angle_beta   90.00
_cell.angle_gamma   90.00
#
_symmetry.space_group_name_H-M   'P 1'
#
loop_
_entity.id
_entity.type
_entity.pdbx_description
1 polymer ?
#
loop_
_entity_poly.entity_id
_entity_poly.type
_entity_poly.pdbx_seq_one_letter_code
_entity_poly.pdbx_strand_id
1 'polypeptide(L)'
;MPSAVIADDSASAHKQQPPPEAHQAPLQHETNQATQEFDLLDAAGEDGDTPLIAACRHGRVALKGCADIVEMLLEHGADMEFVFGSVGWTPLIAAAYSGHSKITMRLIKHGADVNAVDSDGYTALHAAARDGHTALMVELLDNDANPNASHDGWAPLHLAASNGHVDAVAELVNRGADIDLRSKGTLLELGADVEVLDLSEQTPLYVAARSGFTDIVELLIQYSADVNPTLWLDTPLHLASGGGLATVLKLLEYGGELDAVTNNGENLLHFAADGGCTDIVAELAGRGLNLDAPTKHGTTALCFADESESLVLQLVEGGADLDAHDLEGYTPLHYAAGMRDTTDITRVLLAAGANVDAADSFRRTPLHAAVNGSRWHNAAGIVELLLAHGADASLATPDGDTVFQMASRNKCAEVDAKVFRRFPSQHGDFIHDMSFDFYGKRLATCSSDRKIKVWEEHGQEWRLEYEWNAHQASVWKLAWAHPEFGQILASCSFDRTVSIWEDQGVFLNSSGGGAGVAGMKEGWRNQAQLVDARESVHDVKFCPRHLGLRLATASEDGFVRMYEAIDVMNLSHWPLQEEFLADKDGVTSLSWNQSRFDVPMIVVGGNSDVVKVWGYNNTYRRWQVVTELVGHSDAIHDVCWAPNMGRSYHLIATASKDRTVRIWKLKMAADGVLQCDVEEVALKHHHDSEVWRVEWNVAGTMLASSGDDGTVRMWKSDHEGHWACINTICGDLGLLSPSELRIS
;
A
#
# COMPACT_ATOMS: atom_id res chain seq x y z
N MET A 1 -2.76 37.78 -3.40
CA MET A 1 -3.41 38.98 -2.80
C MET A 1 -4.13 38.54 -1.53
N PRO A 2 -4.17 39.37 -0.47
CA PRO A 2 -4.44 38.96 0.92
C PRO A 2 -5.84 39.34 1.42
N SER A 3 -6.26 38.74 2.56
CA SER A 3 -6.80 39.39 3.79
C SER A 3 -7.60 38.34 4.60
N ALA A 4 -7.10 37.85 5.75
CA ALA A 4 -7.22 38.40 7.12
C ALA A 4 -8.58 37.99 7.77
N VAL A 5 -8.68 37.43 9.00
CA VAL A 5 -8.30 38.00 10.31
C VAL A 5 -8.60 36.95 11.43
N ILE A 6 -7.58 36.66 12.28
CA ILE A 6 -7.52 36.62 13.79
C ILE A 6 -8.49 35.69 14.55
N ALA A 7 -8.09 34.95 15.61
CA ALA A 7 -6.82 34.55 16.20
C ALA A 7 -7.09 33.44 17.23
N ASP A 8 -6.11 32.56 17.36
CA ASP A 8 -5.85 31.69 18.50
C ASP A 8 -4.44 32.08 18.99
N ASP A 9 -4.20 32.11 20.30
CA ASP A 9 -2.83 31.95 20.80
C ASP A 9 -2.80 31.60 22.29
N SER A 10 -2.32 30.38 22.51
CA SER A 10 -1.70 29.84 23.70
C SER A 10 -0.45 30.60 24.15
N ALA A 11 -0.11 30.56 25.44
CA ALA A 11 1.28 30.50 25.88
C ALA A 11 1.43 29.85 27.27
N SER A 12 2.08 28.69 27.25
CA SER A 12 2.67 27.92 28.34
C SER A 12 3.86 28.63 29.01
N ALA A 13 4.19 28.28 30.26
CA ALA A 13 5.54 27.82 30.62
C ALA A 13 5.68 27.38 32.09
N HIS A 14 6.36 26.24 32.27
CA HIS A 14 6.89 25.66 33.51
C HIS A 14 7.71 26.61 34.40
N LYS A 15 7.75 26.32 35.72
CA LYS A 15 9.00 26.23 36.51
C LYS A 15 8.79 25.59 37.90
N GLN A 16 9.76 24.75 38.29
CA GLN A 16 9.90 24.04 39.57
C GLN A 16 10.47 24.94 40.70
N GLN A 17 10.21 24.52 41.95
CA GLN A 17 10.65 24.98 43.29
C GLN A 17 12.17 25.24 43.48
N PRO A 18 12.64 26.02 44.50
CA PRO A 18 12.77 25.59 45.93
C PRO A 18 12.67 26.75 46.98
N PRO A 19 13.15 26.66 48.26
CA PRO A 19 12.43 26.19 49.49
C PRO A 19 12.37 27.31 50.60
N PRO A 20 12.31 27.09 51.95
CA PRO A 20 11.29 27.70 52.82
C PRO A 20 11.79 28.68 53.93
N GLU A 21 10.81 29.24 54.67
CA GLU A 21 10.81 29.76 56.06
C GLU A 21 10.65 31.27 56.36
N ALA A 22 9.72 31.49 57.30
CA ALA A 22 9.65 32.51 58.36
C ALA A 22 9.24 33.95 58.03
N HIS A 23 7.98 34.32 58.36
CA HIS A 23 7.63 35.11 59.56
C HIS A 23 6.28 35.86 59.43
N GLN A 24 5.47 35.67 60.49
CA GLN A 24 4.59 36.64 61.16
C GLN A 24 3.28 37.13 60.49
N ALA A 25 2.18 36.82 61.20
CA ALA A 25 0.81 37.39 61.14
C ALA A 25 0.78 38.88 61.58
N PRO A 26 -0.37 39.58 61.78
CA PRO A 26 -1.81 39.21 61.64
C PRO A 26 -2.71 40.34 61.06
N LEU A 27 -4.04 40.14 61.06
CA LEU A 27 -5.14 41.07 61.51
C LEU A 27 -6.43 40.79 60.70
N GLN A 28 -7.38 39.99 61.23
CA GLN A 28 -8.53 40.36 62.09
C GLN A 28 -9.60 41.25 61.44
N HIS A 29 -10.78 40.68 61.18
CA HIS A 29 -12.07 40.95 61.84
C HIS A 29 -13.19 40.30 60.99
N GLU A 30 -13.79 39.21 61.46
CA GLU A 30 -15.13 39.21 62.09
C GLU A 30 -16.25 39.76 61.20
N THR A 31 -17.10 38.88 60.66
CA THR A 31 -18.56 38.85 60.90
C THR A 31 -19.20 37.74 60.04
N ASN A 32 -20.25 37.11 60.58
CA ASN A 32 -21.09 36.02 60.02
C ASN A 32 -20.64 34.57 60.31
N GLN A 33 -20.70 34.17 61.59
CA GLN A 33 -20.54 32.80 62.07
C GLN A 33 -21.88 32.10 62.43
N ALA A 34 -23.03 32.53 61.90
CA ALA A 34 -24.32 31.97 62.35
C ALA A 34 -25.31 31.57 61.23
N THR A 35 -24.91 31.62 59.96
CA THR A 35 -25.76 31.17 58.83
C THR A 35 -25.02 30.28 57.83
N GLN A 36 -23.83 29.77 58.17
CA GLN A 36 -22.96 29.01 57.27
C GLN A 36 -22.63 27.59 57.76
N GLU A 37 -23.32 27.09 58.80
CA GLU A 37 -23.07 25.75 59.36
C GLU A 37 -23.98 24.64 58.80
N PHE A 38 -24.93 24.94 57.91
CA PHE A 38 -25.89 23.94 57.39
C PHE A 38 -25.69 23.50 55.93
N ASP A 39 -24.82 24.13 55.13
CA ASP A 39 -24.66 23.79 53.69
C ASP A 39 -23.45 22.87 53.39
N LEU A 40 -22.68 22.44 54.39
CA LEU A 40 -21.51 21.57 54.18
C LEU A 40 -21.85 20.07 54.19
N LEU A 41 -23.02 19.69 54.70
CA LEU A 41 -23.38 18.29 54.92
C LEU A 41 -23.67 17.54 53.61
N ASP A 42 -24.25 18.24 52.64
CA ASP A 42 -24.58 17.74 51.30
C ASP A 42 -23.73 18.40 50.19
N ALA A 43 -22.65 19.09 50.58
CA ALA A 43 -21.73 19.70 49.62
C ALA A 43 -20.97 18.62 48.84
N ALA A 44 -21.18 18.60 47.52
CA ALA A 44 -20.49 17.72 46.59
C ALA A 44 -18.99 18.03 46.51
N GLY A 45 -18.12 17.01 46.60
CA GLY A 45 -16.66 17.13 46.43
C GLY A 45 -16.22 17.33 44.97
N GLU A 46 -14.91 17.28 44.68
CA GLU A 46 -14.39 17.39 43.29
C GLU A 46 -14.86 16.23 42.39
N ASP A 47 -15.07 15.05 42.96
CA ASP A 47 -15.69 13.89 42.29
C ASP A 47 -17.24 13.98 42.26
N GLY A 48 -17.78 15.03 42.86
CA GLY A 48 -19.21 15.35 43.00
C GLY A 48 -19.99 14.48 44.00
N ASP A 49 -19.37 13.48 44.63
CA ASP A 49 -19.99 12.71 45.70
C ASP A 49 -20.29 13.60 46.93
N THR A 50 -21.48 13.45 47.53
CA THR A 50 -21.73 13.97 48.88
C THR A 50 -20.97 13.13 49.91
N PRO A 51 -20.68 13.65 51.12
CA PRO A 51 -20.08 12.88 52.19
C PRO A 51 -20.80 11.55 52.47
N LEU A 52 -22.13 11.54 52.31
CA LEU A 52 -22.96 10.34 52.46
C LEU A 52 -22.75 9.33 51.32
N ILE A 53 -22.77 9.77 50.06
CA ILE A 53 -22.57 8.88 48.89
C ILE A 53 -21.14 8.30 48.87
N ALA A 54 -20.13 9.11 49.18
CA ALA A 54 -18.75 8.64 49.30
C ALA A 54 -18.60 7.56 50.39
N ALA A 55 -19.26 7.75 51.54
CA ALA A 55 -19.28 6.76 52.62
C ALA A 55 -20.01 5.46 52.22
N CYS A 56 -21.06 5.56 51.40
CA CYS A 56 -21.82 4.43 50.87
C CYS A 56 -21.08 3.65 49.77
N ARG A 57 -20.30 4.32 48.92
CA ARG A 57 -19.54 3.72 47.81
C ARG A 57 -18.19 3.14 48.24
N HIS A 58 -17.47 3.81 49.15
CA HIS A 58 -16.10 3.44 49.52
C HIS A 58 -15.99 2.71 50.86
N GLY A 59 -17.10 2.27 51.43
CA GLY A 59 -17.19 1.59 52.71
C GLY A 59 -16.54 0.21 52.75
N ARG A 60 -15.21 0.13 52.66
CA ARG A 60 -14.48 -1.15 52.78
C ARG A 60 -14.98 -1.92 54.00
N VAL A 61 -15.49 -3.13 53.78
CA VAL A 61 -16.14 -4.04 54.74
C VAL A 61 -15.36 -4.23 56.06
N ALA A 62 -14.07 -3.88 56.08
CA ALA A 62 -13.16 -3.99 57.23
C ALA A 62 -13.12 -2.77 58.18
N LEU A 63 -13.58 -1.58 57.80
CA LEU A 63 -13.58 -0.42 58.70
C LEU A 63 -14.95 -0.28 59.38
N LYS A 64 -15.04 -0.72 60.65
CA LYS A 64 -16.21 -0.50 61.53
C LYS A 64 -16.75 0.94 61.49
N GLY A 65 -15.89 1.92 61.19
CA GLY A 65 -16.23 3.34 61.19
C GLY A 65 -17.10 3.81 60.02
N CYS A 66 -17.16 3.15 58.86
CA CYS A 66 -17.94 3.70 57.72
C CYS A 66 -19.44 3.67 57.98
N ALA A 67 -19.95 2.61 58.60
CA ALA A 67 -21.36 2.54 58.99
C ALA A 67 -21.70 3.56 60.09
N ASP A 68 -20.74 3.86 60.98
CA ASP A 68 -20.89 4.87 62.04
C ASP A 68 -20.79 6.31 61.49
N ILE A 69 -20.01 6.53 60.42
CA ILE A 69 -19.98 7.79 59.66
C ILE A 69 -21.33 7.99 58.95
N VAL A 70 -21.87 6.96 58.32
CA VAL A 70 -23.22 7.01 57.72
C VAL A 70 -24.24 7.37 58.79
N GLU A 71 -24.24 6.71 59.96
CA GLU A 71 -25.13 7.05 61.08
C GLU A 71 -24.99 8.52 61.50
N MET A 72 -23.76 8.99 61.68
CA MET A 72 -23.48 10.36 62.09
C MET A 72 -24.02 11.37 61.06
N LEU A 73 -23.80 11.11 59.77
CA LEU A 73 -24.29 11.98 58.69
C LEU A 73 -25.83 12.01 58.65
N LEU A 74 -26.48 10.86 58.82
CA LEU A 74 -27.94 10.76 58.87
C LEU A 74 -28.53 11.46 60.11
N GLU A 75 -27.93 11.30 61.28
CA GLU A 75 -28.34 11.98 62.53
C GLU A 75 -28.22 13.51 62.43
N HIS A 76 -27.29 14.01 61.61
CA HIS A 76 -27.09 15.45 61.38
C HIS A 76 -27.92 15.99 60.19
N GLY A 77 -28.74 15.15 59.55
CA GLY A 77 -29.70 15.54 58.54
C GLY A 77 -29.21 15.52 57.09
N ALA A 78 -28.23 14.67 56.76
CA ALA A 78 -27.77 14.50 55.38
C ALA A 78 -28.90 13.98 54.49
N ASP A 79 -28.98 14.50 53.26
CA ASP A 79 -30.04 14.13 52.33
C ASP A 79 -29.83 12.71 51.78
N MET A 80 -30.72 11.80 52.18
CA MET A 80 -30.70 10.38 51.81
C MET A 80 -31.18 10.12 50.38
N GLU A 81 -31.86 11.09 49.76
CA GLU A 81 -32.39 10.98 48.40
C GLU A 81 -31.64 11.90 47.43
N PHE A 82 -30.50 12.46 47.86
CA PHE A 82 -29.65 13.25 46.99
C PHE A 82 -29.11 12.39 45.85
N VAL A 83 -29.34 12.85 44.63
CA VAL A 83 -29.00 12.14 43.38
C VAL A 83 -27.68 12.67 42.83
N PHE A 84 -26.68 11.80 42.70
CA PHE A 84 -25.33 12.17 42.24
C PHE A 84 -25.10 11.98 40.73
N GLY A 85 -24.38 12.94 40.13
CA GLY A 85 -23.70 12.79 38.84
C GLY A 85 -24.63 12.65 37.64
N SER A 86 -24.06 12.38 36.46
CA SER A 86 -24.84 12.10 35.24
C SER A 86 -25.53 10.74 35.25
N VAL A 87 -25.26 9.89 36.25
CA VAL A 87 -25.77 8.52 36.42
C VAL A 87 -26.91 8.46 37.46
N GLY A 88 -27.13 9.53 38.22
CA GLY A 88 -28.29 9.65 39.11
C GLY A 88 -28.34 8.68 40.30
N TRP A 89 -27.20 8.27 40.87
CA TRP A 89 -27.21 7.31 41.97
C TRP A 89 -27.68 7.93 43.29
N THR A 90 -28.57 7.22 44.00
CA THR A 90 -28.88 7.48 45.41
C THR A 90 -27.82 6.81 46.32
N PRO A 91 -27.64 7.28 47.57
CA PRO A 91 -26.81 6.61 48.58
C PRO A 91 -27.11 5.11 48.71
N LEU A 92 -28.39 4.72 48.57
CA LEU A 92 -28.84 3.32 48.64
C LEU A 92 -28.33 2.49 47.44
N ILE A 93 -28.44 3.01 46.21
CA ILE A 93 -27.95 2.34 45.00
C ILE A 93 -26.42 2.20 45.05
N ALA A 94 -25.71 3.24 45.51
CA ALA A 94 -24.25 3.20 45.67
C ALA A 94 -23.79 2.15 46.69
N ALA A 95 -24.49 2.03 47.83
CA ALA A 95 -24.22 1.02 48.84
C ALA A 95 -24.53 -0.40 48.33
N ALA A 96 -25.62 -0.55 47.56
CA ALA A 96 -26.04 -1.83 47.01
C ALA A 96 -25.10 -2.34 45.91
N TYR A 97 -24.66 -1.46 45.00
CA TYR A 97 -23.64 -1.76 44.00
C TYR A 97 -22.31 -2.21 44.62
N SER A 98 -21.96 -1.68 45.79
CA SER A 98 -20.73 -2.02 46.50
C SER A 98 -20.89 -3.24 47.43
N GLY A 99 -22.08 -3.84 47.50
CA GLY A 99 -22.37 -5.00 48.36
C GLY A 99 -22.35 -4.70 49.86
N HIS A 100 -22.56 -3.45 50.26
CA HIS A 100 -22.45 -3.02 51.66
C HIS A 100 -23.77 -3.23 52.42
N SER A 101 -24.14 -4.48 52.69
CA SER A 101 -25.37 -4.89 53.41
C SER A 101 -25.65 -4.05 54.66
N LYS A 102 -24.66 -3.86 55.53
CA LYS A 102 -24.84 -3.09 56.78
C LYS A 102 -25.14 -1.61 56.57
N ILE A 103 -24.57 -1.00 55.53
CA ILE A 103 -24.82 0.41 55.19
C ILE A 103 -26.21 0.54 54.55
N THR A 104 -26.52 -0.36 53.60
CA THR A 104 -27.85 -0.46 52.97
C THR A 104 -28.96 -0.56 54.02
N MET A 105 -28.81 -1.46 55.01
CA MET A 105 -29.79 -1.63 56.08
C MET A 105 -29.91 -0.43 57.03
N ARG A 106 -28.86 0.37 57.19
CA ARG A 106 -28.95 1.63 57.97
C ARG A 106 -29.72 2.69 57.18
N LEU A 107 -29.45 2.83 55.88
CA LEU A 107 -30.18 3.76 55.00
C LEU A 107 -31.68 3.45 54.96
N ILE A 108 -32.06 2.18 54.80
CA ILE A 108 -33.48 1.77 54.81
C ILE A 108 -34.15 2.07 56.16
N LYS A 109 -33.45 1.84 57.28
CA LYS A 109 -33.98 2.15 58.63
C LYS A 109 -34.23 3.63 58.87
N HIS A 110 -33.43 4.50 58.24
CA HIS A 110 -33.63 5.96 58.29
C HIS A 110 -34.64 6.46 57.25
N GLY A 111 -35.22 5.57 56.44
CA GLY A 111 -36.35 5.88 55.55
C GLY A 111 -35.98 6.07 54.08
N ALA A 112 -34.80 5.61 53.63
CA ALA A 112 -34.45 5.62 52.21
C ALA A 112 -35.47 4.81 51.38
N ASP A 113 -35.84 5.31 50.20
CA ASP A 113 -36.75 4.60 49.30
C ASP A 113 -36.03 3.39 48.68
N VAL A 114 -36.45 2.19 49.11
CA VAL A 114 -35.91 0.91 48.64
C VAL A 114 -36.06 0.71 47.12
N ASN A 115 -37.05 1.38 46.51
CA ASN A 115 -37.38 1.30 45.10
C ASN A 115 -36.93 2.55 44.33
N ALA A 116 -36.10 3.42 44.94
CA ALA A 116 -35.48 4.52 44.24
C ALA A 116 -34.73 4.01 43.00
N VAL A 117 -34.83 4.77 41.93
CA VAL A 117 -34.21 4.48 40.64
C VAL A 117 -33.12 5.50 40.35
N ASP A 118 -32.08 5.07 39.67
CA ASP A 118 -31.07 5.97 39.13
C ASP A 118 -31.52 6.66 37.82
N SER A 119 -30.62 7.42 37.17
CA SER A 119 -30.97 8.12 35.92
C SER A 119 -31.33 7.16 34.78
N ASP A 120 -30.84 5.93 34.86
CA ASP A 120 -31.07 4.84 33.92
C ASP A 120 -32.16 3.90 34.47
N GLY A 121 -32.98 4.35 35.41
CA GLY A 121 -34.13 3.59 35.92
C GLY A 121 -33.81 2.32 36.72
N TYR A 122 -32.53 2.06 37.07
CA TYR A 122 -32.13 0.88 37.83
C TYR A 122 -32.27 1.12 39.33
N THR A 123 -32.73 0.09 40.05
CA THR A 123 -32.91 0.11 41.52
C THR A 123 -31.72 -0.50 42.25
N ALA A 124 -31.66 -0.33 43.57
CA ALA A 124 -30.68 -1.01 44.43
C ALA A 124 -30.71 -2.54 44.27
N LEU A 125 -31.89 -3.11 44.00
CA LEU A 125 -32.06 -4.54 43.74
C LEU A 125 -31.44 -4.98 42.41
N HIS A 126 -31.47 -4.13 41.37
CA HIS A 126 -30.79 -4.40 40.10
C HIS A 126 -29.27 -4.44 40.29
N ALA A 127 -28.70 -3.49 41.04
CA ALA A 127 -27.27 -3.45 41.33
C ALA A 127 -26.83 -4.68 42.13
N ALA A 128 -27.56 -5.06 43.18
CA ALA A 128 -27.26 -6.25 43.97
C ALA A 128 -27.36 -7.55 43.15
N ALA A 129 -28.33 -7.64 42.23
CA ALA A 129 -28.51 -8.79 41.36
C ALA A 129 -27.44 -8.90 40.27
N ARG A 130 -26.99 -7.77 39.69
CA ARG A 130 -25.92 -7.73 38.69
C ARG A 130 -24.60 -8.29 39.20
N ASP A 131 -24.23 -7.94 40.43
CA ASP A 131 -22.94 -8.30 41.03
C ASP A 131 -23.03 -9.52 41.99
N GLY A 132 -24.16 -10.23 41.97
CA GLY A 132 -24.34 -11.50 42.68
C GLY A 132 -24.35 -11.36 44.21
N HIS A 133 -24.76 -10.21 44.74
CA HIS A 133 -24.80 -9.93 46.17
C HIS A 133 -26.06 -10.54 46.83
N THR A 134 -26.18 -11.87 46.77
CA THR A 134 -27.38 -12.63 47.17
C THR A 134 -27.88 -12.30 48.57
N ALA A 135 -26.99 -12.18 49.56
CA ALA A 135 -27.39 -11.85 50.94
C ALA A 135 -28.00 -10.45 51.08
N LEU A 136 -27.44 -9.45 50.38
CA LEU A 136 -27.98 -8.10 50.31
C LEU A 136 -29.32 -8.08 49.56
N MET A 137 -29.44 -8.88 48.51
CA MET A 137 -30.66 -8.98 47.71
C MET A 137 -31.83 -9.54 48.55
N VAL A 138 -31.59 -10.56 49.38
CA VAL A 138 -32.54 -11.06 50.39
C VAL A 138 -32.99 -9.93 51.32
N GLU A 139 -32.03 -9.17 51.86
CA GLU A 139 -32.31 -8.06 52.76
C GLU A 139 -33.14 -6.94 52.09
N LEU A 140 -32.88 -6.62 50.82
CA LEU A 140 -33.68 -5.67 50.05
C LEU A 140 -35.11 -6.17 49.83
N LEU A 141 -35.28 -7.45 49.47
CA LEU A 141 -36.59 -8.07 49.26
C LEU A 141 -37.40 -8.19 50.56
N ASP A 142 -36.73 -8.35 51.71
CA ASP A 142 -37.36 -8.30 53.04
C ASP A 142 -37.89 -6.90 53.43
N ASN A 143 -37.39 -5.85 52.77
CA ASN A 143 -37.79 -4.46 52.99
C ASN A 143 -38.62 -3.91 51.80
N ASP A 144 -39.44 -4.75 51.18
CA ASP A 144 -40.40 -4.37 50.13
C ASP A 144 -39.77 -3.84 48.81
N ALA A 145 -38.52 -4.24 48.49
CA ALA A 145 -37.98 -4.05 47.14
C ALA A 145 -38.84 -4.80 46.12
N ASN A 146 -39.21 -4.14 45.01
CA ASN A 146 -40.00 -4.76 43.95
C ASN A 146 -39.13 -5.76 43.16
N PRO A 147 -39.37 -7.08 43.27
CA PRO A 147 -38.62 -8.09 42.51
C PRO A 147 -38.81 -7.97 40.99
N ASN A 148 -39.87 -7.26 40.58
CA ASN A 148 -40.28 -7.02 39.20
C ASN A 148 -40.04 -5.58 38.74
N ALA A 149 -39.19 -4.83 39.44
CA ALA A 149 -38.71 -3.56 38.90
C ALA A 149 -38.08 -3.83 37.53
N SER A 150 -38.39 -3.02 36.52
CA SER A 150 -37.92 -3.25 35.15
C SER A 150 -37.57 -1.91 34.52
N HIS A 151 -36.37 -1.82 33.95
CA HIS A 151 -35.96 -0.72 33.09
C HIS A 151 -35.46 -1.25 31.75
N ASP A 152 -35.92 -0.67 30.64
CA ASP A 152 -35.60 -1.12 29.27
C ASP A 152 -35.74 -2.64 29.02
N GLY A 153 -36.69 -3.27 29.72
CA GLY A 153 -36.89 -4.72 29.64
C GLY A 153 -35.72 -5.51 30.26
N TRP A 154 -35.14 -5.00 31.34
CA TRP A 154 -34.24 -5.71 32.26
C TRP A 154 -34.78 -5.57 33.69
N ALA A 155 -35.19 -6.68 34.30
CA ALA A 155 -35.48 -6.77 35.73
C ALA A 155 -34.27 -7.32 36.52
N PRO A 156 -34.22 -7.26 37.87
CA PRO A 156 -33.11 -7.80 38.66
C PRO A 156 -32.78 -9.26 38.33
N LEU A 157 -33.81 -10.07 38.03
CA LEU A 157 -33.66 -11.47 37.61
C LEU A 157 -32.78 -11.62 36.36
N HIS A 158 -32.87 -10.68 35.43
CA HIS A 158 -32.16 -10.66 34.15
C HIS A 158 -30.67 -10.39 34.34
N LEU A 159 -30.35 -9.46 35.23
CA LEU A 159 -28.97 -9.12 35.54
C LEU A 159 -28.27 -10.24 36.31
N ALA A 160 -28.99 -10.92 37.21
CA ALA A 160 -28.47 -12.10 37.89
C ALA A 160 -28.22 -13.26 36.90
N ALA A 161 -29.14 -13.49 35.97
CA ALA A 161 -29.01 -14.55 34.95
C ALA A 161 -27.89 -14.25 33.93
N SER A 162 -27.82 -13.02 33.40
CA SER A 162 -26.82 -12.62 32.40
C SER A 162 -25.38 -12.66 32.93
N ASN A 163 -25.20 -12.58 34.25
CA ASN A 163 -23.89 -12.67 34.91
C ASN A 163 -23.64 -14.03 35.58
N GLY A 164 -24.53 -15.03 35.38
CA GLY A 164 -24.34 -16.40 35.85
C GLY A 164 -24.51 -16.61 37.36
N HIS A 165 -25.25 -15.73 38.04
CA HIS A 165 -25.42 -15.78 39.51
C HIS A 165 -26.59 -16.68 39.94
N VAL A 166 -26.36 -17.99 39.91
CA VAL A 166 -27.38 -19.03 40.17
C VAL A 166 -28.13 -18.83 41.50
N ASP A 167 -27.44 -18.50 42.59
CA ASP A 167 -28.06 -18.31 43.90
C ASP A 167 -28.96 -17.06 43.97
N ALA A 168 -28.56 -15.98 43.29
CA ALA A 168 -29.36 -14.76 43.19
C ALA A 168 -30.62 -14.99 42.33
N VAL A 169 -30.48 -15.76 41.26
CA VAL A 169 -31.61 -16.17 40.42
C VAL A 169 -32.64 -16.98 41.23
N ALA A 170 -32.18 -17.97 42.03
CA ALA A 170 -33.07 -18.80 42.85
C ALA A 170 -33.86 -18.00 43.89
N GLU A 171 -33.21 -17.03 44.56
CA GLU A 171 -33.89 -16.24 45.59
C GLU A 171 -34.90 -15.25 45.01
N LEU A 172 -34.62 -14.60 43.88
CA LEU A 172 -35.58 -13.68 43.23
C LEU A 172 -36.88 -14.39 42.85
N VAL A 173 -36.77 -15.62 42.36
CA VAL A 173 -37.92 -16.47 41.99
C VAL A 173 -38.74 -16.84 43.22
N ASN A 174 -38.09 -17.26 44.31
CA ASN A 174 -38.77 -17.59 45.57
C ASN A 174 -39.55 -16.40 46.13
N ARG A 175 -39.12 -15.18 45.83
CA ARG A 175 -39.74 -13.92 46.28
C ARG A 175 -40.79 -13.35 45.32
N GLY A 176 -41.22 -14.12 44.32
CA GLY A 176 -42.31 -13.72 43.43
C GLY A 176 -41.88 -12.79 42.29
N ALA A 177 -40.61 -12.83 41.88
CA ALA A 177 -40.24 -12.32 40.57
C ALA A 177 -41.08 -13.02 39.50
N ASP A 178 -41.77 -12.24 38.68
CA ASP A 178 -42.54 -12.69 37.52
C ASP A 178 -41.55 -13.23 36.50
N ILE A 179 -41.59 -14.56 36.37
CA ILE A 179 -40.71 -15.38 35.57
C ILE A 179 -41.01 -15.17 34.07
N ASP A 180 -42.20 -14.66 33.73
CA ASP A 180 -42.69 -14.39 32.38
C ASP A 180 -42.68 -12.88 32.02
N LEU A 181 -42.18 -12.01 32.92
CA LEU A 181 -42.15 -10.56 32.69
C LEU A 181 -41.30 -10.28 31.45
N ARG A 182 -41.90 -9.69 30.40
CA ARG A 182 -41.31 -9.45 29.06
C ARG A 182 -40.08 -8.55 29.09
N SER A 183 -39.01 -9.19 29.50
CA SER A 183 -37.64 -8.80 29.73
C SER A 183 -36.89 -10.15 29.58
N LYS A 184 -35.64 -10.17 29.10
CA LYS A 184 -34.91 -11.39 28.70
C LYS A 184 -34.82 -12.60 29.70
N GLY A 185 -35.58 -13.67 29.44
CA GLY A 185 -35.10 -15.05 29.66
C GLY A 185 -35.50 -15.76 30.97
N THR A 186 -36.16 -16.90 30.78
CA THR A 186 -36.97 -17.69 31.71
C THR A 186 -36.18 -18.80 32.44
N LEU A 187 -36.67 -19.27 33.60
CA LEU A 187 -36.18 -20.48 34.30
C LEU A 187 -37.13 -21.68 34.11
N LEU A 188 -36.51 -22.84 33.85
CA LEU A 188 -37.09 -24.03 33.24
C LEU A 188 -37.87 -24.96 34.20
N GLU A 189 -37.82 -24.74 35.52
CA GLU A 189 -38.41 -25.67 36.49
C GLU A 189 -39.94 -25.53 36.69
N LEU A 190 -40.58 -24.52 36.07
CA LEU A 190 -42.00 -24.21 36.31
C LEU A 190 -42.88 -24.09 35.04
N GLY A 191 -42.42 -24.59 33.89
CA GLY A 191 -43.23 -24.65 32.65
C GLY A 191 -42.97 -23.52 31.65
N ALA A 192 -41.76 -22.95 31.67
CA ALA A 192 -41.25 -22.00 30.69
C ALA A 192 -41.31 -22.53 29.25
N ASP A 193 -41.65 -21.67 28.29
CA ASP A 193 -41.50 -21.98 26.86
C ASP A 193 -40.02 -21.90 26.45
N VAL A 194 -39.43 -23.04 26.09
CA VAL A 194 -38.01 -23.17 25.71
C VAL A 194 -37.68 -22.48 24.38
N GLU A 195 -38.70 -22.15 23.58
CA GLU A 195 -38.57 -21.48 22.28
C GLU A 195 -38.93 -19.98 22.34
N VAL A 196 -39.00 -19.39 23.54
CA VAL A 196 -39.29 -17.97 23.71
C VAL A 196 -38.24 -17.11 23.00
N LEU A 197 -38.68 -16.11 22.26
CA LEU A 197 -37.80 -15.19 21.53
C LEU A 197 -37.54 -13.92 22.34
N ASP A 198 -36.29 -13.49 22.42
CA ASP A 198 -35.92 -12.19 22.98
C ASP A 198 -36.26 -11.02 22.01
N LEU A 199 -35.94 -9.78 22.39
CA LEU A 199 -36.17 -8.60 21.55
C LEU A 199 -35.34 -8.60 20.23
N SER A 200 -34.32 -9.45 20.16
CA SER A 200 -33.51 -9.69 18.97
C SER A 200 -33.96 -10.94 18.21
N GLU A 201 -35.13 -11.48 18.53
CA GLU A 201 -35.69 -12.72 17.98
C GLU A 201 -34.79 -13.95 18.20
N GLN A 202 -34.06 -14.02 19.31
CA GLN A 202 -33.18 -15.15 19.65
C GLN A 202 -33.79 -16.07 20.70
N THR A 203 -33.62 -17.39 20.55
CA THR A 203 -33.97 -18.36 21.61
C THR A 203 -32.92 -18.38 22.72
N PRO A 204 -33.25 -18.88 23.93
CA PRO A 204 -32.27 -19.06 24.99
C PRO A 204 -31.08 -19.93 24.55
N LEU A 205 -31.31 -20.92 23.68
CA LEU A 205 -30.24 -21.79 23.17
C LEU A 205 -29.26 -21.03 22.28
N TYR A 206 -29.75 -20.11 21.44
CA TYR A 206 -28.92 -19.22 20.62
C TYR A 206 -27.97 -18.37 21.48
N VAL A 207 -28.51 -17.75 22.52
CA VAL A 207 -27.74 -16.87 23.41
C VAL A 207 -26.73 -17.68 24.23
N ALA A 208 -27.14 -18.83 24.76
CA ALA A 208 -26.26 -19.71 25.50
C ALA A 208 -25.12 -20.26 24.63
N ALA A 209 -25.41 -20.64 23.38
CA ALA A 209 -24.43 -21.12 22.41
C ALA A 209 -23.40 -20.04 22.06
N ARG A 210 -23.85 -18.82 21.73
CA ARG A 210 -22.95 -17.69 21.42
C ARG A 210 -22.06 -17.28 22.59
N SER A 211 -22.59 -17.34 23.81
CA SER A 211 -21.88 -16.92 25.02
C SER A 211 -21.01 -18.02 25.64
N GLY A 212 -21.08 -19.25 25.11
CA GLY A 212 -20.26 -20.37 25.59
C GLY A 212 -20.73 -21.02 26.89
N PHE A 213 -21.99 -20.82 27.30
CA PHE A 213 -22.53 -21.36 28.54
C PHE A 213 -22.95 -22.82 28.37
N THR A 214 -21.96 -23.71 28.31
CA THR A 214 -22.13 -25.17 28.08
C THR A 214 -23.12 -25.85 29.03
N ASP A 215 -23.17 -25.44 30.30
CA ASP A 215 -24.13 -25.96 31.28
C ASP A 215 -25.57 -25.52 30.97
N ILE A 216 -25.74 -24.29 30.48
CA ILE A 216 -27.04 -23.75 30.07
C ILE A 216 -27.50 -24.40 28.76
N VAL A 217 -26.58 -24.60 27.80
CA VAL A 217 -26.85 -25.34 26.56
C VAL A 217 -27.35 -26.75 26.87
N GLU A 218 -26.68 -27.48 27.76
CA GLU A 218 -27.09 -28.82 28.17
C GLU A 218 -28.47 -28.83 28.83
N LEU A 219 -28.70 -27.90 29.76
CA LEU A 219 -29.97 -27.80 30.46
C LEU A 219 -31.12 -27.52 29.49
N LEU A 220 -30.96 -26.57 28.56
CA LEU A 220 -31.98 -26.23 27.58
C LEU A 220 -32.35 -27.41 26.68
N ILE A 221 -31.36 -28.15 26.19
CA ILE A 221 -31.58 -29.34 25.36
C ILE A 221 -32.29 -30.45 26.15
N GLN A 222 -31.94 -30.67 27.42
CA GLN A 222 -32.62 -31.64 28.28
C GLN A 222 -34.10 -31.32 28.47
N TYR A 223 -34.47 -30.03 28.44
CA TYR A 223 -35.86 -29.56 28.48
C TYR A 223 -36.51 -29.44 27.08
N SER A 224 -35.98 -30.17 26.08
CA SER A 224 -36.53 -30.27 24.73
C SER A 224 -36.45 -28.98 23.90
N ALA A 225 -35.47 -28.10 24.16
CA ALA A 225 -35.11 -27.06 23.19
C ALA A 225 -34.71 -27.71 21.87
N ASP A 226 -35.19 -27.16 20.75
CA ASP A 226 -34.73 -27.59 19.44
C ASP A 226 -33.21 -27.32 19.35
N VAL A 227 -32.44 -28.31 18.88
CA VAL A 227 -30.98 -28.18 18.72
C VAL A 227 -30.63 -27.55 17.37
N ASN A 228 -31.55 -27.63 16.39
CA ASN A 228 -31.40 -27.06 15.06
C ASN A 228 -32.49 -26.01 14.71
N PRO A 229 -32.87 -25.09 15.61
CA PRO A 229 -33.84 -24.06 15.30
C PRO A 229 -33.23 -23.13 14.27
N THR A 230 -33.93 -22.96 13.15
CA THR A 230 -33.47 -22.06 12.08
C THR A 230 -34.01 -20.67 12.31
N LEU A 231 -33.34 -19.87 13.14
CA LEU A 231 -33.66 -18.45 13.36
C LEU A 231 -32.77 -17.58 12.50
N TRP A 232 -33.42 -16.74 11.69
CA TRP A 232 -32.79 -16.04 10.57
C TRP A 232 -31.96 -16.97 9.65
N LEU A 233 -32.27 -18.28 9.69
CA LEU A 233 -31.64 -19.39 8.97
C LEU A 233 -30.21 -19.73 9.40
N ASP A 234 -29.78 -19.25 10.56
CA ASP A 234 -28.61 -19.79 11.25
C ASP A 234 -29.02 -20.99 12.10
N THR A 235 -28.07 -21.65 12.76
CA THR A 235 -28.36 -22.63 13.81
C THR A 235 -27.56 -22.26 15.06
N PRO A 236 -27.93 -22.73 16.26
CA PRO A 236 -27.12 -22.52 17.47
C PRO A 236 -25.67 -22.98 17.28
N LEU A 237 -25.46 -23.99 16.43
CA LEU A 237 -24.14 -24.48 16.09
C LEU A 237 -23.28 -23.41 15.37
N HIS A 238 -23.83 -22.64 14.42
CA HIS A 238 -23.11 -21.55 13.75
C HIS A 238 -22.58 -20.51 14.74
N LEU A 239 -23.42 -20.11 15.70
CA LEU A 239 -23.04 -19.11 16.70
C LEU A 239 -22.12 -19.65 17.80
N ALA A 240 -22.05 -20.97 17.95
CA ALA A 240 -21.17 -21.61 18.92
C ALA A 240 -19.68 -21.38 18.62
N SER A 241 -19.32 -20.88 17.43
CA SER A 241 -17.97 -20.38 17.16
C SER A 241 -17.54 -19.32 18.18
N GLY A 242 -18.42 -18.37 18.52
CA GLY A 242 -18.16 -17.36 19.55
C GLY A 242 -18.15 -17.90 20.98
N GLY A 243 -18.81 -19.04 21.22
CA GLY A 243 -18.86 -19.74 22.51
C GLY A 243 -17.75 -20.77 22.74
N GLY A 244 -16.85 -20.94 21.78
CA GLY A 244 -15.69 -21.83 21.84
C GLY A 244 -15.98 -23.32 21.60
N LEU A 245 -14.90 -24.10 21.43
CA LEU A 245 -14.94 -25.52 21.04
C LEU A 245 -15.79 -26.41 21.95
N ALA A 246 -15.78 -26.16 23.27
CA ALA A 246 -16.57 -26.96 24.22
C ALA A 246 -18.08 -26.90 23.92
N THR A 247 -18.57 -25.74 23.51
CA THR A 247 -19.97 -25.51 23.16
C THR A 247 -20.32 -26.16 21.84
N VAL A 248 -19.45 -26.04 20.83
CA VAL A 248 -19.57 -26.74 19.54
C VAL A 248 -19.67 -28.25 19.73
N LEU A 249 -18.75 -28.84 20.50
CA LEU A 249 -18.74 -30.27 20.76
C LEU A 249 -20.02 -30.75 21.46
N LYS A 250 -20.53 -29.97 22.40
CA LYS A 250 -21.76 -30.30 23.13
C LYS A 250 -22.99 -30.25 22.21
N LEU A 251 -23.12 -29.21 21.39
CA LEU A 251 -24.21 -29.14 20.41
C LEU A 251 -24.15 -30.30 19.40
N LEU A 252 -22.96 -30.68 18.94
CA LEU A 252 -22.77 -31.84 18.06
C LEU A 252 -23.14 -33.18 18.75
N GLU A 253 -22.80 -33.34 20.04
CA GLU A 253 -23.19 -34.53 20.82
C GLU A 253 -24.70 -34.69 20.92
N TYR A 254 -25.42 -33.58 21.04
CA TYR A 254 -26.88 -33.54 21.18
C TYR A 254 -27.64 -33.46 19.84
N GLY A 255 -26.97 -33.66 18.69
CA GLY A 255 -27.62 -33.77 17.39
C GLY A 255 -27.64 -32.50 16.54
N GLY A 256 -26.75 -31.55 16.82
CA GLY A 256 -26.51 -30.40 15.96
C GLY A 256 -26.04 -30.81 14.56
N GLU A 257 -26.63 -30.23 13.53
CA GLU A 257 -26.30 -30.51 12.13
C GLU A 257 -24.99 -29.84 11.71
N LEU A 258 -23.94 -30.65 11.53
CA LEU A 258 -22.59 -30.18 11.22
C LEU A 258 -22.49 -29.48 9.85
N ASP A 259 -23.28 -29.95 8.88
CA ASP A 259 -23.34 -29.45 7.50
C ASP A 259 -24.49 -28.44 7.29
N ALA A 260 -25.10 -27.96 8.37
CA ALA A 260 -26.06 -26.86 8.29
C ALA A 260 -25.38 -25.65 7.63
N VAL A 261 -26.16 -24.94 6.80
CA VAL A 261 -25.72 -23.73 6.11
C VAL A 261 -26.70 -22.60 6.31
N THR A 262 -26.18 -21.39 6.44
CA THR A 262 -26.97 -20.16 6.55
C THR A 262 -27.66 -19.80 5.23
N ASN A 263 -28.44 -18.72 5.27
CA ASN A 263 -29.00 -18.12 4.08
C ASN A 263 -27.97 -17.66 3.05
N ASN A 264 -26.73 -17.40 3.47
CA ASN A 264 -25.65 -17.04 2.57
C ASN A 264 -24.84 -18.27 2.14
N GLY A 265 -25.23 -19.48 2.57
CA GLY A 265 -24.50 -20.72 2.29
C GLY A 265 -23.26 -20.90 3.16
N GLU A 266 -23.12 -20.12 4.24
CA GLU A 266 -22.00 -20.26 5.18
C GLU A 266 -22.27 -21.45 6.10
N ASN A 267 -21.24 -22.24 6.37
CA ASN A 267 -21.28 -23.32 7.36
C ASN A 267 -20.48 -22.93 8.61
N LEU A 268 -20.44 -23.80 9.62
CA LEU A 268 -19.66 -23.58 10.84
C LEU A 268 -18.16 -23.26 10.57
N LEU A 269 -17.56 -23.78 9.50
CA LEU A 269 -16.17 -23.48 9.17
C LEU A 269 -15.96 -22.02 8.78
N HIS A 270 -16.91 -21.40 8.07
CA HIS A 270 -16.83 -19.98 7.73
C HIS A 270 -16.89 -19.11 8.97
N PHE A 271 -17.81 -19.41 9.90
CA PHE A 271 -17.92 -18.70 11.18
C PHE A 271 -16.69 -18.90 12.08
N ALA A 272 -16.12 -20.11 12.08
CA ALA A 272 -14.88 -20.37 12.80
C ALA A 272 -13.67 -19.66 12.17
N ALA A 273 -13.66 -19.50 10.84
CA ALA A 273 -12.60 -18.80 10.15
C ALA A 273 -12.65 -17.28 10.39
N ASP A 274 -13.83 -16.69 10.24
CA ASP A 274 -14.12 -15.27 10.51
C ASP A 274 -13.83 -14.91 11.99
N GLY A 275 -14.16 -15.80 12.92
CA GLY A 275 -13.86 -15.63 14.35
C GLY A 275 -12.42 -15.98 14.76
N GLY A 276 -11.57 -16.45 13.85
CA GLY A 276 -10.19 -16.86 14.15
C GLY A 276 -10.05 -18.08 15.08
N CYS A 277 -11.08 -18.94 15.17
CA CYS A 277 -11.16 -20.07 16.09
C CYS A 277 -10.38 -21.31 15.59
N THR A 278 -9.05 -21.28 15.72
CA THR A 278 -8.12 -22.35 15.27
C THR A 278 -8.40 -23.75 15.82
N ASP A 279 -8.92 -23.84 17.05
CA ASP A 279 -9.27 -25.09 17.73
C ASP A 279 -10.53 -25.75 17.12
N ILE A 280 -11.53 -24.93 16.80
CA ILE A 280 -12.74 -25.37 16.09
C ILE A 280 -12.38 -25.83 14.68
N VAL A 281 -11.58 -25.06 13.94
CA VAL A 281 -11.16 -25.44 12.58
C VAL A 281 -10.37 -26.75 12.56
N ALA A 282 -9.47 -26.96 13.53
CA ALA A 282 -8.72 -28.22 13.64
C ALA A 282 -9.65 -29.43 13.89
N GLU A 283 -10.65 -29.29 14.76
CA GLU A 283 -11.64 -30.34 15.02
C GLU A 283 -12.51 -30.63 13.79
N LEU A 284 -12.95 -29.59 13.08
CA LEU A 284 -13.76 -29.73 11.86
C LEU A 284 -12.99 -30.41 10.72
N ALA A 285 -11.73 -30.02 10.51
CA ALA A 285 -10.85 -30.68 9.55
C ALA A 285 -10.63 -32.16 9.90
N GLY A 286 -10.43 -32.47 11.19
CA GLY A 286 -10.32 -33.85 11.69
C GLY A 286 -11.57 -34.71 11.46
N ARG A 287 -12.76 -34.08 11.40
CA ARG A 287 -14.04 -34.73 11.08
C ARG A 287 -14.31 -34.87 9.58
N GLY A 288 -13.40 -34.40 8.72
CA GLY A 288 -13.49 -34.51 7.27
C GLY A 288 -14.47 -33.52 6.64
N LEU A 289 -14.71 -32.37 7.28
CA LEU A 289 -15.50 -31.30 6.69
C LEU A 289 -14.80 -30.76 5.44
N ASN A 290 -15.57 -30.44 4.39
CA ASN A 290 -15.02 -29.84 3.18
C ASN A 290 -14.49 -28.43 3.50
N LEU A 291 -13.16 -28.24 3.42
CA LEU A 291 -12.50 -26.96 3.66
C LEU A 291 -12.82 -25.92 2.57
N ASP A 292 -13.15 -26.39 1.37
CA ASP A 292 -13.43 -25.56 0.20
C ASP A 292 -14.93 -25.41 -0.07
N ALA A 293 -15.78 -25.63 0.95
CA ALA A 293 -17.21 -25.41 0.81
C ALA A 293 -17.46 -23.93 0.47
N PRO A 294 -18.05 -23.60 -0.69
CA PRO A 294 -18.28 -22.21 -1.05
C PRO A 294 -19.58 -21.70 -0.44
N THR A 295 -19.58 -20.42 -0.05
CA THR A 295 -20.83 -19.69 0.19
C THR A 295 -21.62 -19.51 -1.11
N LYS A 296 -22.83 -18.94 -1.03
CA LYS A 296 -23.59 -18.49 -2.21
C LYS A 296 -22.86 -17.44 -3.04
N HIS A 297 -21.88 -16.75 -2.45
CA HIS A 297 -21.00 -15.80 -3.13
C HIS A 297 -19.73 -16.44 -3.68
N GLY A 298 -19.52 -17.74 -3.51
CA GLY A 298 -18.32 -18.45 -3.96
C GLY A 298 -17.12 -18.31 -3.03
N THR A 299 -17.22 -17.53 -1.95
CA THR A 299 -16.15 -17.37 -0.96
C THR A 299 -15.96 -18.65 -0.15
N THR A 300 -14.71 -18.99 0.18
CA THR A 300 -14.36 -20.14 1.02
C THR A 300 -13.88 -19.68 2.39
N ALA A 301 -13.76 -20.60 3.35
CA ALA A 301 -13.23 -20.30 4.69
C ALA A 301 -11.83 -19.66 4.67
N LEU A 302 -11.00 -19.98 3.66
CA LEU A 302 -9.67 -19.38 3.51
C LEU A 302 -9.73 -17.87 3.21
N CYS A 303 -10.80 -17.39 2.55
CA CYS A 303 -11.01 -15.96 2.33
C CYS A 303 -11.44 -15.19 3.59
N PHE A 304 -12.04 -15.88 4.58
CA PHE A 304 -12.46 -15.30 5.87
C PHE A 304 -11.36 -15.36 6.95
N ALA A 305 -10.25 -16.05 6.70
CA ALA A 305 -9.15 -16.19 7.65
C ALA A 305 -8.18 -14.98 7.65
N ASP A 306 -8.68 -13.78 7.33
CA ASP A 306 -7.90 -12.59 7.02
C ASP A 306 -7.20 -11.95 8.23
N GLU A 307 -7.62 -12.28 9.46
CA GLU A 307 -7.02 -11.75 10.69
C GLU A 307 -6.04 -12.73 11.39
N SER A 308 -5.92 -13.99 10.96
CA SER A 308 -5.18 -15.02 11.70
C SER A 308 -4.22 -15.83 10.82
N GLU A 309 -2.92 -15.50 10.88
CA GLU A 309 -1.86 -16.26 10.19
C GLU A 309 -1.85 -17.75 10.59
N SER A 310 -2.06 -18.04 11.87
CA SER A 310 -2.09 -19.43 12.37
C SER A 310 -3.23 -20.24 11.77
N LEU A 311 -4.39 -19.60 11.58
CA LEU A 311 -5.54 -20.23 10.94
C LEU A 311 -5.30 -20.46 9.45
N VAL A 312 -4.75 -19.46 8.75
CA VAL A 312 -4.37 -19.60 7.33
C VAL A 312 -3.41 -20.77 7.16
N LEU A 313 -2.38 -20.88 8.01
CA LEU A 313 -1.46 -22.02 7.99
C LEU A 313 -2.19 -23.36 8.16
N GLN A 314 -3.13 -23.46 9.11
CA GLN A 314 -3.91 -24.68 9.32
C GLN A 314 -4.76 -25.05 8.10
N LEU A 315 -5.43 -24.08 7.47
CA LEU A 315 -6.26 -24.32 6.29
C LEU A 315 -5.40 -24.74 5.09
N VAL A 316 -4.25 -24.09 4.89
CA VAL A 316 -3.28 -24.42 3.84
C VAL A 316 -2.69 -25.82 4.05
N GLU A 317 -2.26 -26.16 5.28
CA GLU A 317 -1.78 -27.51 5.63
C GLU A 317 -2.88 -28.57 5.51
N GLY A 318 -4.13 -28.18 5.75
CA GLY A 318 -5.34 -28.99 5.53
C GLY A 318 -5.66 -29.25 4.05
N GLY A 319 -4.97 -28.55 3.13
CA GLY A 319 -5.15 -28.71 1.68
C GLY A 319 -6.27 -27.86 1.08
N ALA A 320 -6.63 -26.73 1.71
CA ALA A 320 -7.56 -25.78 1.13
C ALA A 320 -7.04 -25.23 -0.21
N ASP A 321 -7.95 -25.00 -1.16
CA ASP A 321 -7.63 -24.45 -2.47
C ASP A 321 -7.24 -22.97 -2.35
N LEU A 322 -5.98 -22.68 -2.66
CA LEU A 322 -5.37 -21.35 -2.56
C LEU A 322 -5.91 -20.37 -3.61
N ASP A 323 -6.44 -20.90 -4.71
CA ASP A 323 -6.90 -20.12 -5.86
C ASP A 323 -8.44 -20.22 -6.04
N ALA A 324 -9.14 -20.74 -5.04
CA ALA A 324 -10.59 -20.67 -4.98
C ALA A 324 -11.04 -19.21 -5.10
N HIS A 325 -12.11 -18.97 -5.86
CA HIS A 325 -12.53 -17.60 -6.17
C HIS A 325 -14.02 -17.38 -5.94
N ASP A 326 -14.35 -16.17 -5.50
CA ASP A 326 -15.73 -15.74 -5.36
C ASP A 326 -16.39 -15.45 -6.73
N LEU A 327 -17.64 -14.96 -6.71
CA LEU A 327 -18.38 -14.57 -7.91
C LEU A 327 -17.75 -13.38 -8.66
N GLU A 328 -16.93 -12.57 -7.99
CA GLU A 328 -16.17 -11.48 -8.60
C GLU A 328 -14.77 -11.94 -9.09
N GLY A 329 -14.36 -13.18 -8.80
CA GLY A 329 -13.06 -13.73 -9.16
C GLY A 329 -11.95 -13.42 -8.16
N TYR A 330 -12.29 -12.94 -6.96
CA TYR A 330 -11.33 -12.69 -5.89
C TYR A 330 -10.84 -14.01 -5.28
N THR A 331 -9.53 -14.19 -5.30
CA THR A 331 -8.85 -15.30 -4.60
C THR A 331 -8.47 -14.89 -3.17
N PRO A 332 -8.14 -15.83 -2.26
CA PRO A 332 -7.58 -15.52 -0.94
C PRO A 332 -6.43 -14.50 -0.99
N LEU A 333 -5.58 -14.58 -2.03
CA LEU A 333 -4.48 -13.64 -2.22
C LEU A 333 -4.95 -12.22 -2.59
N HIS A 334 -6.09 -12.06 -3.27
CA HIS A 334 -6.68 -10.74 -3.51
C HIS A 334 -7.18 -10.08 -2.22
N TYR A 335 -7.87 -10.85 -1.36
CA TYR A 335 -8.32 -10.37 -0.05
C TYR A 335 -7.12 -9.97 0.81
N ALA A 336 -6.16 -10.88 0.98
CA ALA A 336 -4.94 -10.62 1.74
C ALA A 336 -4.19 -9.39 1.21
N ALA A 337 -4.07 -9.22 -0.10
CA ALA A 337 -3.37 -8.07 -0.67
C ALA A 337 -4.11 -6.73 -0.46
N GLY A 338 -5.45 -6.74 -0.45
CA GLY A 338 -6.28 -5.54 -0.31
C GLY A 338 -6.47 -5.05 1.13
N MET A 339 -6.25 -5.91 2.13
CA MET A 339 -6.52 -5.66 3.54
C MET A 339 -5.33 -5.10 4.31
N ARG A 340 -5.59 -4.61 5.52
CA ARG A 340 -4.60 -3.94 6.38
C ARG A 340 -3.84 -4.96 7.22
N ASP A 341 -2.52 -4.78 7.35
CA ASP A 341 -1.64 -5.54 8.24
C ASP A 341 -1.54 -7.07 7.96
N THR A 342 -1.92 -7.52 6.75
CA THR A 342 -1.94 -8.92 6.27
C THR A 342 -0.64 -9.37 5.59
N THR A 343 0.50 -8.73 5.86
CA THR A 343 1.78 -9.03 5.19
C THR A 343 2.24 -10.47 5.43
N ASP A 344 2.05 -10.98 6.65
CA ASP A 344 2.45 -12.34 7.00
C ASP A 344 1.50 -13.38 6.39
N ILE A 345 0.20 -13.12 6.35
CA ILE A 345 -0.78 -13.94 5.62
C ILE A 345 -0.45 -14.01 4.13
N THR A 346 -0.16 -12.87 3.50
CA THR A 346 0.25 -12.80 2.09
C THR A 346 1.51 -13.64 1.84
N ARG A 347 2.48 -13.60 2.78
CA ARG A 347 3.70 -14.40 2.73
C ARG A 347 3.40 -15.90 2.80
N VAL A 348 2.52 -16.31 3.69
CA VAL A 348 2.11 -17.72 3.83
C VAL A 348 1.45 -18.21 2.54
N LEU A 349 0.49 -17.46 1.99
CA LEU A 349 -0.20 -17.83 0.75
C LEU A 349 0.76 -17.95 -0.45
N LEU A 350 1.69 -16.99 -0.61
CA LEU A 350 2.69 -17.05 -1.68
C LEU A 350 3.68 -18.21 -1.49
N ALA A 351 4.11 -18.47 -0.25
CA ALA A 351 4.99 -19.61 0.05
C ALA A 351 4.30 -20.95 -0.19
N ALA A 352 2.98 -21.02 0.00
CA ALA A 352 2.15 -22.19 -0.30
C ALA A 352 1.90 -22.39 -1.80
N GLY A 353 2.20 -21.39 -2.64
CA GLY A 353 2.09 -21.46 -4.09
C GLY A 353 0.81 -20.87 -4.68
N ALA A 354 0.14 -19.96 -3.97
CA ALA A 354 -0.99 -19.20 -4.52
C ALA A 354 -0.58 -18.46 -5.80
N ASN A 355 -1.49 -18.39 -6.78
CA ASN A 355 -1.21 -17.73 -8.05
C ASN A 355 -1.08 -16.20 -7.87
N VAL A 356 0.15 -15.72 -7.96
CA VAL A 356 0.50 -14.30 -7.78
C VAL A 356 -0.17 -13.36 -8.79
N ASP A 357 -0.49 -13.87 -9.99
CA ASP A 357 -1.12 -13.13 -11.08
C ASP A 357 -2.55 -13.63 -11.37
N ALA A 358 -3.22 -14.21 -10.38
CA ALA A 358 -4.63 -14.56 -10.48
C ALA A 358 -5.43 -13.33 -10.94
N ALA A 359 -6.29 -13.50 -11.95
CA ALA A 359 -7.06 -12.40 -12.51
C ALA A 359 -8.52 -12.51 -12.07
N ASP A 360 -9.04 -11.45 -11.46
CA ASP A 360 -10.46 -11.35 -11.13
C ASP A 360 -11.33 -11.16 -12.40
N SER A 361 -12.65 -11.06 -12.22
CA SER A 361 -13.61 -10.84 -13.32
C SER A 361 -13.37 -9.54 -14.09
N PHE A 362 -12.62 -8.62 -13.49
CA PHE A 362 -12.18 -7.36 -14.09
C PHE A 362 -10.70 -7.40 -14.50
N ARG A 363 -10.06 -8.57 -14.65
CA ARG A 363 -8.65 -8.71 -15.03
C ARG A 363 -7.66 -7.98 -14.09
N ARG A 364 -8.07 -7.66 -12.87
CA ARG A 364 -7.21 -7.11 -11.83
C ARG A 364 -6.50 -8.27 -11.14
N THR A 365 -5.27 -8.04 -10.72
CA THR A 365 -4.43 -9.02 -10.00
C THR A 365 -4.32 -8.66 -8.51
N PRO A 366 -3.79 -9.54 -7.66
CA PRO A 366 -3.48 -9.21 -6.27
C PRO A 366 -2.60 -7.96 -6.13
N LEU A 367 -1.69 -7.73 -7.09
CA LEU A 367 -0.88 -6.52 -7.15
C LEU A 367 -1.73 -5.25 -7.36
N HIS A 368 -2.78 -5.32 -8.19
CA HIS A 368 -3.75 -4.23 -8.34
C HIS A 368 -4.56 -4.02 -7.05
N ALA A 369 -4.95 -5.11 -6.36
CA ALA A 369 -5.66 -5.04 -5.09
C ALA A 369 -4.82 -4.34 -4.00
N ALA A 370 -3.53 -4.70 -3.89
CA ALA A 370 -2.59 -4.04 -2.98
C ALA A 370 -2.47 -2.54 -3.22
N VAL A 371 -2.32 -2.13 -4.48
CA VAL A 371 -2.22 -0.72 -4.86
C VAL A 371 -3.55 0.04 -4.73
N ASN A 372 -4.68 -0.65 -4.76
CA ASN A 372 -5.97 -0.02 -4.48
C ASN A 372 -6.21 0.15 -2.97
N GLY A 373 -5.82 -0.84 -2.16
CA GLY A 373 -5.91 -0.84 -0.70
C GLY A 373 -4.99 0.17 0.00
N SER A 374 -3.91 0.58 -0.67
CA SER A 374 -2.91 1.54 -0.17
C SER A 374 -3.44 2.91 0.25
N ARG A 375 -4.68 3.26 -0.11
CA ARG A 375 -5.37 4.45 0.42
C ARG A 375 -5.64 4.36 1.92
N TRP A 376 -5.67 3.15 2.47
CA TRP A 376 -6.17 2.85 3.81
C TRP A 376 -5.10 2.19 4.71
N HIS A 377 -3.96 1.76 4.16
CA HIS A 377 -2.88 1.09 4.89
C HIS A 377 -1.52 1.13 4.17
N ASN A 378 -0.46 0.66 4.83
CA ASN A 378 0.88 0.57 4.24
C ASN A 378 1.00 -0.63 3.29
N ALA A 379 0.55 -0.46 2.05
CA ALA A 379 0.66 -1.48 1.01
C ALA A 379 2.08 -1.75 0.52
N ALA A 380 3.09 -0.95 0.93
CA ALA A 380 4.44 -1.07 0.37
C ALA A 380 5.09 -2.43 0.66
N GLY A 381 4.86 -2.99 1.84
CA GLY A 381 5.39 -4.32 2.21
C GLY A 381 4.75 -5.45 1.38
N ILE A 382 3.44 -5.39 1.16
CA ILE A 382 2.70 -6.36 0.35
C ILE A 382 3.12 -6.26 -1.12
N VAL A 383 3.25 -5.06 -1.67
CA VAL A 383 3.72 -4.85 -3.06
C VAL A 383 5.12 -5.40 -3.26
N GLU A 384 6.06 -5.14 -2.34
CA GLU A 384 7.41 -5.71 -2.40
C GLU A 384 7.38 -7.24 -2.39
N LEU A 385 6.55 -7.82 -1.53
CA LEU A 385 6.41 -9.25 -1.38
C LEU A 385 5.85 -9.90 -2.67
N LEU A 386 4.80 -9.32 -3.27
CA LEU A 386 4.22 -9.79 -4.52
C LEU A 386 5.22 -9.71 -5.68
N LEU A 387 5.91 -8.57 -5.84
CA LEU A 387 6.94 -8.40 -6.86
C LEU A 387 8.12 -9.37 -6.68
N ALA A 388 8.52 -9.64 -5.43
CA ALA A 388 9.58 -10.60 -5.13
C ALA A 388 9.21 -12.04 -5.53
N HIS A 389 7.91 -12.37 -5.55
CA HIS A 389 7.38 -13.66 -5.98
C HIS A 389 6.96 -13.68 -7.46
N GLY A 390 7.33 -12.65 -8.23
CA GLY A 390 7.19 -12.64 -9.68
C GLY A 390 5.91 -12.02 -10.23
N ALA A 391 5.16 -11.24 -9.43
CA ALA A 391 3.97 -10.53 -9.91
C ALA A 391 4.26 -9.66 -11.14
N ASP A 392 3.45 -9.77 -12.18
CA ASP A 392 3.60 -8.99 -13.41
C ASP A 392 2.97 -7.59 -13.27
N ALA A 393 3.82 -6.59 -13.01
CA ALA A 393 3.41 -5.18 -12.91
C ALA A 393 3.00 -4.55 -14.25
N SER A 394 3.20 -5.24 -15.39
CA SER A 394 2.83 -4.73 -16.71
C SER A 394 1.36 -5.02 -17.09
N LEU A 395 0.70 -5.89 -16.32
CA LEU A 395 -0.72 -6.18 -16.53
C LEU A 395 -1.56 -4.92 -16.28
N ALA A 396 -2.43 -4.62 -17.24
CA ALA A 396 -3.33 -3.47 -17.18
C ALA A 396 -4.76 -3.91 -16.86
N THR A 397 -5.45 -3.07 -16.10
CA THR A 397 -6.89 -3.17 -15.86
C THR A 397 -7.70 -2.97 -17.16
N PRO A 398 -9.02 -3.23 -17.17
CA PRO A 398 -9.87 -3.05 -18.35
C PRO A 398 -9.96 -1.59 -18.81
N ASP A 399 -9.74 -0.66 -17.87
CA ASP A 399 -9.68 0.78 -18.15
C ASP A 399 -8.35 1.19 -18.84
N GLY A 400 -7.43 0.24 -19.02
CA GLY A 400 -6.09 0.47 -19.55
C GLY A 400 -5.09 0.97 -18.50
N ASP A 401 -5.54 1.16 -17.26
CA ASP A 401 -4.67 1.58 -16.17
C ASP A 401 -3.75 0.42 -15.76
N THR A 402 -2.44 0.63 -15.92
CA THR A 402 -1.41 -0.22 -15.31
C THR A 402 -1.35 0.01 -13.80
N VAL A 403 -0.71 -0.91 -13.07
CA VAL A 403 -0.45 -0.77 -11.62
C VAL A 403 0.20 0.58 -11.30
N PHE A 404 1.05 1.09 -12.20
CA PHE A 404 1.66 2.43 -12.11
C PHE A 404 0.64 3.57 -12.11
N GLN A 405 -0.27 3.59 -13.09
CA GLN A 405 -1.28 4.64 -13.19
C GLN A 405 -2.20 4.62 -11.97
N MET A 406 -2.49 3.43 -11.44
CA MET A 406 -3.23 3.29 -10.19
C MET A 406 -2.47 3.84 -8.97
N ALA A 407 -1.19 3.49 -8.81
CA ALA A 407 -0.36 3.95 -7.70
C ALA A 407 -0.19 5.48 -7.70
N SER A 408 0.06 6.05 -8.88
CA SER A 408 0.15 7.50 -9.10
C SER A 408 -1.17 8.20 -8.80
N ARG A 409 -2.30 7.69 -9.32
CA ARG A 409 -3.65 8.23 -9.04
C ARG A 409 -4.02 8.17 -7.56
N ASN A 410 -3.58 7.12 -6.88
CA ASN A 410 -3.80 6.93 -5.45
C ASN A 410 -2.81 7.72 -4.57
N LYS A 411 -1.84 8.42 -5.18
CA LYS A 411 -0.81 9.24 -4.52
C LYS A 411 0.08 8.45 -3.56
N CYS A 412 0.41 7.20 -3.92
CA CYS A 412 1.22 6.32 -3.09
C CYS A 412 2.72 6.43 -3.43
N ALA A 413 3.35 7.51 -2.95
CA ALA A 413 4.75 7.83 -3.25
C ALA A 413 5.74 6.71 -2.86
N GLU A 414 5.46 5.96 -1.80
CA GLU A 414 6.31 4.86 -1.32
C GLU A 414 6.22 3.63 -2.24
N VAL A 415 5.03 3.32 -2.74
CA VAL A 415 4.79 2.24 -3.72
C VAL A 415 5.43 2.63 -5.06
N ASP A 416 5.24 3.88 -5.52
CA ASP A 416 5.86 4.38 -6.75
C ASP A 416 7.39 4.25 -6.72
N ALA A 417 8.03 4.65 -5.61
CA ALA A 417 9.48 4.59 -5.48
C ALA A 417 10.03 3.15 -5.50
N LYS A 418 9.29 2.20 -4.91
CA LYS A 418 9.68 0.80 -4.76
C LYS A 418 9.40 -0.04 -6.02
N VAL A 419 8.29 0.23 -6.71
CA VAL A 419 7.94 -0.44 -7.99
C VAL A 419 8.91 -0.03 -9.10
N PHE A 420 9.30 1.26 -9.16
CA PHE A 420 10.06 1.79 -10.30
C PHE A 420 11.55 2.08 -10.04
N ARG A 421 12.05 1.90 -8.81
CA ARG A 421 13.44 2.23 -8.43
C ARG A 421 13.87 3.59 -8.99
N ARG A 422 13.19 4.67 -8.57
CA ARG A 422 13.49 6.04 -9.02
C ARG A 422 14.98 6.35 -8.86
N PHE A 423 15.60 6.80 -9.95
CA PHE A 423 17.00 7.16 -10.02
C PHE A 423 17.14 8.69 -10.15
N PRO A 424 17.60 9.41 -9.12
CA PRO A 424 17.84 10.84 -9.24
C PRO A 424 19.08 11.08 -10.11
N SER A 425 18.89 11.72 -11.26
CA SER A 425 19.97 11.99 -12.23
C SER A 425 21.04 12.96 -11.72
N GLN A 426 20.78 13.72 -10.66
CA GLN A 426 21.69 14.70 -10.05
C GLN A 426 22.33 15.70 -11.05
N HIS A 427 21.79 15.85 -12.25
CA HIS A 427 22.17 16.90 -13.19
C HIS A 427 21.52 18.23 -12.77
N GLY A 428 22.23 19.33 -13.02
CA GLY A 428 21.76 20.67 -12.66
C GLY A 428 20.83 21.31 -13.70
N ASP A 429 20.62 20.65 -14.84
CA ASP A 429 19.89 21.14 -16.00
C ASP A 429 19.43 19.96 -16.90
N PHE A 430 18.76 20.24 -18.02
CA PHE A 430 18.20 19.27 -18.96
C PHE A 430 19.19 18.17 -19.37
N ILE A 431 18.74 16.92 -19.36
CA ILE A 431 19.52 15.77 -19.84
C ILE A 431 19.15 15.56 -21.29
N HIS A 432 20.15 15.60 -22.18
CA HIS A 432 19.91 15.49 -23.63
C HIS A 432 20.04 14.07 -24.16
N ASP A 433 20.87 13.25 -23.49
CA ASP A 433 21.13 11.88 -23.92
C ASP A 433 21.59 11.01 -22.76
N MET A 434 21.37 9.72 -22.96
CA MET A 434 21.90 8.67 -22.11
C MET A 434 22.32 7.49 -22.95
N SER A 435 23.44 6.86 -22.59
CA SER A 435 24.00 5.77 -23.37
C SER A 435 24.55 4.71 -22.44
N PHE A 436 24.14 3.46 -22.65
CA PHE A 436 24.68 2.31 -21.94
C PHE A 436 25.99 1.86 -22.57
N ASP A 437 26.90 1.37 -21.73
CA ASP A 437 28.04 0.60 -22.21
C ASP A 437 27.56 -0.71 -22.86
N PHE A 438 28.47 -1.39 -23.56
CA PHE A 438 28.15 -2.60 -24.29
C PHE A 438 27.56 -3.73 -23.40
N TYR A 439 27.93 -3.76 -22.11
CA TYR A 439 27.48 -4.78 -21.19
C TYR A 439 26.20 -4.40 -20.42
N GLY A 440 25.71 -3.17 -20.55
CA GLY A 440 24.57 -2.65 -19.79
C GLY A 440 24.87 -2.41 -18.30
N LYS A 441 26.15 -2.43 -17.90
CA LYS A 441 26.58 -2.26 -16.50
C LYS A 441 26.90 -0.82 -16.14
N ARG A 442 27.22 -0.01 -17.15
CA ARG A 442 27.50 1.41 -16.98
C ARG A 442 26.55 2.23 -17.82
N LEU A 443 26.06 3.30 -17.23
CA LEU A 443 25.23 4.29 -17.91
C LEU A 443 26.00 5.61 -17.93
N ALA A 444 26.10 6.24 -19.09
CA ALA A 444 26.59 7.60 -19.21
C ALA A 444 25.42 8.53 -19.52
N THR A 445 25.35 9.67 -18.83
CA THR A 445 24.33 10.71 -19.04
C THR A 445 25.00 12.05 -19.32
N CYS A 446 24.40 12.87 -20.20
CA CYS A 446 24.91 14.20 -20.52
C CYS A 446 23.83 15.28 -20.49
N SER A 447 24.22 16.52 -20.19
CA SER A 447 23.27 17.58 -19.87
C SER A 447 23.71 18.97 -20.34
N SER A 448 22.73 19.89 -20.37
CA SER A 448 22.94 21.34 -20.46
C SER A 448 23.82 21.92 -19.37
N ASP A 449 23.96 21.23 -18.23
CA ASP A 449 24.87 21.61 -17.15
C ASP A 449 26.36 21.44 -17.51
N ARG A 450 26.64 21.01 -18.75
CA ARG A 450 27.96 20.81 -19.37
C ARG A 450 28.70 19.59 -18.82
N LYS A 451 28.05 18.78 -18.00
CA LYS A 451 28.64 17.61 -17.38
C LYS A 451 28.28 16.34 -18.12
N ILE A 452 29.22 15.40 -18.02
CA ILE A 452 28.95 13.98 -18.23
C ILE A 452 29.02 13.32 -16.86
N LYS A 453 28.08 12.43 -16.59
CA LYS A 453 28.06 11.57 -15.42
C LYS A 453 28.09 10.11 -15.87
N VAL A 454 28.89 9.29 -15.21
CA VAL A 454 28.95 7.84 -15.43
C VAL A 454 28.55 7.12 -14.16
N TRP A 455 27.60 6.21 -14.33
CA TRP A 455 26.94 5.46 -13.28
C TRP A 455 27.23 3.98 -13.46
N GLU A 456 27.39 3.25 -12.36
CA GLU A 456 27.64 1.80 -12.38
C GLU A 456 26.53 1.07 -11.62
N GLU A 457 26.09 -0.05 -12.19
CA GLU A 457 25.08 -0.91 -11.60
C GLU A 457 25.69 -1.76 -10.46
N HIS A 458 25.14 -1.63 -9.26
CA HIS A 458 25.48 -2.43 -8.09
C HIS A 458 24.26 -3.25 -7.65
N GLY A 459 24.05 -4.38 -8.33
CA GLY A 459 22.95 -5.31 -8.04
C GLY A 459 21.60 -4.78 -8.54
N GLN A 460 20.96 -3.90 -7.76
CA GLN A 460 19.66 -3.29 -8.10
C GLN A 460 19.67 -1.76 -7.97
N GLU A 461 20.81 -1.17 -7.62
CA GLU A 461 20.99 0.27 -7.46
C GLU A 461 22.01 0.81 -8.46
N TRP A 462 21.76 2.01 -8.98
CA TRP A 462 22.74 2.76 -9.78
C TRP A 462 23.49 3.75 -8.90
N ARG A 463 24.83 3.73 -8.97
CA ARG A 463 25.69 4.64 -8.20
C ARG A 463 26.48 5.55 -9.11
N LEU A 464 26.54 6.84 -8.76
CA LEU A 464 27.38 7.80 -9.46
C LEU A 464 28.85 7.50 -9.15
N GLU A 465 29.61 7.06 -10.14
CA GLU A 465 31.05 6.79 -9.96
C GLU A 465 31.89 7.97 -10.44
N TYR A 466 31.50 8.63 -11.53
CA TYR A 466 32.28 9.71 -12.13
C TYR A 466 31.39 10.88 -12.57
N GLU A 467 31.89 12.10 -12.36
CA GLU A 467 31.35 13.31 -12.99
C GLU A 467 32.48 14.25 -13.41
N TRP A 468 32.33 14.90 -14.56
CA TRP A 468 33.28 15.93 -15.00
C TRP A 468 32.61 16.93 -15.95
N ASN A 469 33.18 18.13 -16.05
CA ASN A 469 32.80 19.10 -17.07
C ASN A 469 33.42 18.69 -18.40
N ALA A 470 32.58 18.30 -19.36
CA ALA A 470 33.04 17.74 -20.62
C ALA A 470 33.29 18.81 -21.69
N HIS A 471 32.47 19.86 -21.70
CA HIS A 471 32.42 20.86 -22.75
C HIS A 471 32.21 22.28 -22.19
N GLN A 472 32.38 23.30 -23.04
CA GLN A 472 32.14 24.70 -22.68
C GLN A 472 30.65 25.09 -22.78
N ALA A 473 29.83 24.25 -23.41
CA ALA A 473 28.39 24.41 -23.59
C ALA A 473 27.65 23.08 -23.34
N SER A 474 26.34 23.06 -23.60
CA SER A 474 25.48 21.88 -23.44
C SER A 474 26.00 20.68 -24.22
N VAL A 475 26.04 19.52 -23.56
CA VAL A 475 26.44 18.25 -24.17
C VAL A 475 25.20 17.56 -24.74
N TRP A 476 25.20 17.28 -26.04
CA TRP A 476 24.01 16.81 -26.76
C TRP A 476 23.87 15.30 -26.83
N LYS A 477 24.93 14.59 -27.21
CA LYS A 477 24.92 13.13 -27.37
C LYS A 477 26.18 12.48 -26.82
N LEU A 478 26.02 11.21 -26.47
CA LEU A 478 27.05 10.30 -26.02
C LEU A 478 27.07 9.05 -26.89
N ALA A 479 28.27 8.53 -27.14
CA ALA A 479 28.43 7.24 -27.78
C ALA A 479 29.56 6.44 -27.14
N TRP A 480 29.26 5.20 -26.75
CA TRP A 480 30.28 4.24 -26.34
C TRP A 480 30.92 3.58 -27.55
N ALA A 481 32.26 3.45 -27.52
CA ALA A 481 32.94 2.62 -28.50
C ALA A 481 32.69 1.14 -28.20
N HIS A 482 32.87 0.29 -29.21
CA HIS A 482 32.86 -1.15 -29.00
C HIS A 482 33.99 -1.54 -28.03
N PRO A 483 33.74 -2.43 -27.04
CA PRO A 483 34.70 -2.72 -25.95
C PRO A 483 36.02 -3.33 -26.43
N GLU A 484 36.10 -3.81 -27.67
CA GLU A 484 37.35 -4.30 -28.26
C GLU A 484 38.41 -3.20 -28.45
N PHE A 485 37.99 -1.93 -28.50
CA PHE A 485 38.86 -0.77 -28.59
C PHE A 485 39.20 -0.16 -27.23
N GLY A 486 38.66 -0.72 -26.13
CA GLY A 486 38.79 -0.16 -24.79
C GLY A 486 37.51 0.52 -24.29
N GLN A 487 37.62 1.13 -23.12
CA GLN A 487 36.53 1.86 -22.46
C GLN A 487 36.54 3.32 -22.92
N ILE A 488 36.02 3.55 -24.12
CA ILE A 488 36.04 4.86 -24.78
C ILE A 488 34.61 5.40 -24.89
N LEU A 489 34.46 6.68 -24.57
CA LEU A 489 33.22 7.43 -24.68
C LEU A 489 33.48 8.67 -25.55
N ALA A 490 32.65 8.90 -26.56
CA ALA A 490 32.64 10.14 -27.32
C ALA A 490 31.46 11.01 -26.87
N SER A 491 31.67 12.32 -26.84
CA SER A 491 30.61 13.29 -26.56
C SER A 491 30.67 14.44 -27.56
N CYS A 492 29.50 14.98 -27.92
CA CYS A 492 29.40 16.17 -28.76
C CYS A 492 28.63 17.29 -28.06
N SER A 493 28.86 18.53 -28.52
CA SER A 493 28.38 19.71 -27.80
C SER A 493 28.03 20.87 -28.73
N PHE A 494 27.20 21.77 -28.19
CA PHE A 494 26.87 23.04 -28.80
C PHE A 494 28.09 23.99 -28.95
N ASP A 495 29.20 23.70 -28.27
CA ASP A 495 30.46 24.43 -28.43
C ASP A 495 31.24 24.05 -29.70
N ARG A 496 30.63 23.26 -30.60
CA ARG A 496 31.18 22.83 -31.89
C ARG A 496 32.33 21.83 -31.75
N THR A 497 32.45 21.19 -30.59
CA THR A 497 33.50 20.21 -30.34
C THR A 497 32.96 18.81 -30.10
N VAL A 498 33.78 17.83 -30.46
CA VAL A 498 33.60 16.42 -30.10
C VAL A 498 34.79 16.01 -29.26
N SER A 499 34.54 15.48 -28.07
CA SER A 499 35.58 15.04 -27.14
C SER A 499 35.61 13.52 -27.06
N ILE A 500 36.82 12.95 -27.07
CA ILE A 500 37.06 11.53 -26.88
C ILE A 500 37.61 11.32 -25.47
N TRP A 501 36.88 10.52 -24.69
CA TRP A 501 37.20 10.20 -23.31
C TRP A 501 37.58 8.74 -23.20
N GLU A 502 38.57 8.43 -22.37
CA GLU A 502 39.00 7.08 -22.09
C GLU A 502 39.06 6.83 -20.59
N ASP A 503 38.47 5.72 -20.14
CA ASP A 503 38.60 5.24 -18.78
C ASP A 503 39.97 4.59 -18.59
N GLN A 504 40.83 5.28 -17.86
CA GLN A 504 42.22 4.89 -17.57
C GLN A 504 42.35 4.05 -16.30
N GLY A 505 41.28 3.40 -15.83
CA GLY A 505 41.18 2.65 -14.57
C GLY A 505 42.51 2.15 -13.97
N VAL A 506 42.83 2.62 -12.75
CA VAL A 506 43.97 2.28 -11.86
C VAL A 506 45.15 1.51 -12.51
N PHE A 507 46.02 2.22 -13.23
CA PHE A 507 47.44 1.86 -13.27
C PHE A 507 48.11 2.29 -11.95
N LEU A 508 47.92 1.53 -10.86
CA LEU A 508 48.81 1.57 -9.70
C LEU A 508 49.34 0.16 -9.42
N ASN A 509 50.32 -0.25 -10.23
CA ASN A 509 51.30 -1.22 -9.76
C ASN A 509 52.17 -0.57 -8.69
N SER A 510 52.03 -1.05 -7.46
CA SER A 510 53.12 -1.27 -6.49
C SER A 510 54.27 -0.25 -6.45
N SER A 511 54.12 0.81 -5.64
CA SER A 511 55.19 1.24 -4.71
C SER A 511 54.75 2.43 -3.85
N GLY A 512 54.80 2.25 -2.54
CA GLY A 512 54.91 3.36 -1.58
C GLY A 512 53.64 3.69 -0.83
N GLY A 513 53.52 3.15 0.39
CA GLY A 513 52.46 3.53 1.33
C GLY A 513 52.57 5.01 1.74
N GLY A 514 51.41 5.64 1.86
CA GLY A 514 51.25 7.00 2.39
C GLY A 514 49.78 7.28 2.62
N ALA A 515 49.44 7.67 3.85
CA ALA A 515 48.10 7.71 4.40
C ALA A 515 47.21 8.84 3.84
N GLY A 516 45.94 8.49 3.60
CA GLY A 516 44.77 9.26 4.05
C GLY A 516 44.63 10.72 3.58
N VAL A 517 44.34 10.92 2.30
CA VAL A 517 43.49 12.01 1.82
C VAL A 517 42.45 11.36 0.91
N ALA A 518 41.15 11.57 1.17
CA ALA A 518 40.07 11.08 0.32
C ALA A 518 40.13 11.78 -1.04
N GLY A 519 40.97 11.26 -1.93
CA GLY A 519 41.17 11.77 -3.29
C GLY A 519 40.13 11.18 -4.22
N MET A 520 39.54 12.03 -5.07
CA MET A 520 38.83 11.60 -6.28
C MET A 520 39.68 10.54 -6.99
N LYS A 521 39.11 9.36 -7.27
CA LYS A 521 39.71 8.39 -8.20
C LYS A 521 39.96 9.16 -9.50
N GLU A 522 41.21 9.31 -9.95
CA GLU A 522 41.47 9.86 -11.29
C GLU A 522 40.92 8.87 -12.33
N GLY A 523 39.68 9.10 -12.76
CA GLY A 523 38.98 8.35 -13.80
C GLY A 523 38.56 9.29 -14.93
N TRP A 524 38.45 8.73 -16.14
CA TRP A 524 38.12 9.39 -17.41
C TRP A 524 39.03 10.58 -17.80
N ARG A 525 39.85 10.39 -18.84
CA ARG A 525 40.70 11.47 -19.39
C ARG A 525 40.27 11.84 -20.81
N ASN A 526 40.27 13.14 -21.10
CA ASN A 526 40.12 13.63 -22.46
C ASN A 526 41.39 13.30 -23.25
N GLN A 527 41.26 12.44 -24.26
CA GLN A 527 42.38 12.03 -25.11
C GLN A 527 42.50 12.91 -26.35
N ALA A 528 41.37 13.35 -26.90
CA ALA A 528 41.32 14.22 -28.06
C ALA A 528 40.08 15.12 -28.03
N GLN A 529 40.25 16.34 -28.53
CA GLN A 529 39.16 17.26 -28.81
C GLN A 529 39.19 17.60 -30.31
N LEU A 530 38.12 17.23 -31.00
CA LEU A 530 37.90 17.48 -32.41
C LEU A 530 37.05 18.73 -32.53
N VAL A 531 37.50 19.69 -33.33
CA VAL A 531 36.73 20.90 -33.61
C VAL A 531 36.01 20.71 -34.93
N ASP A 532 34.68 20.68 -34.87
CA ASP A 532 33.87 20.77 -36.08
C ASP A 532 33.80 22.25 -36.50
N ALA A 533 34.30 22.55 -37.69
CA ALA A 533 34.82 23.89 -38.00
C ALA A 533 33.75 24.95 -38.33
N ARG A 534 32.45 24.63 -38.30
CA ARG A 534 31.41 25.50 -38.88
C ARG A 534 30.25 25.79 -37.93
N GLU A 535 29.58 24.77 -37.39
CA GLU A 535 28.43 24.95 -36.47
C GLU A 535 28.40 23.88 -35.37
N SER A 536 27.38 23.93 -34.51
CA SER A 536 27.15 22.99 -33.41
C SER A 536 27.11 21.53 -33.89
N VAL A 537 27.60 20.61 -33.05
CA VAL A 537 27.56 19.18 -33.31
C VAL A 537 26.43 18.56 -32.49
N HIS A 538 25.47 17.96 -33.17
CA HIS A 538 24.23 17.47 -32.57
C HIS A 538 24.23 15.96 -32.34
N ASP A 539 24.99 15.18 -33.12
CA ASP A 539 25.13 13.74 -32.92
C ASP A 539 26.55 13.26 -33.15
N VAL A 540 26.89 12.18 -32.47
CA VAL A 540 28.16 11.45 -32.56
C VAL A 540 27.90 9.96 -32.43
N LYS A 541 28.37 9.15 -33.39
CA LYS A 541 28.25 7.68 -33.31
C LYS A 541 29.51 6.99 -33.80
N PHE A 542 29.95 5.99 -33.06
CA PHE A 542 31.00 5.09 -33.51
C PHE A 542 30.51 4.19 -34.64
N CYS A 543 31.40 3.92 -35.58
CA CYS A 543 31.14 2.98 -36.66
C CYS A 543 31.03 1.54 -36.12
N PRO A 544 30.33 0.66 -36.85
CA PRO A 544 30.38 -0.77 -36.57
C PRO A 544 31.83 -1.28 -36.51
N ARG A 545 32.12 -2.12 -35.52
CA ARG A 545 33.48 -2.57 -35.18
C ARG A 545 34.32 -3.12 -36.33
N HIS A 546 33.66 -3.74 -37.32
CA HIS A 546 34.31 -4.31 -38.49
C HIS A 546 34.85 -3.26 -39.49
N LEU A 547 34.46 -1.98 -39.31
CA LEU A 547 34.98 -0.83 -40.06
C LEU A 547 36.10 -0.09 -39.32
N GLY A 548 36.56 -0.62 -38.18
CA GLY A 548 37.61 -0.03 -37.35
C GLY A 548 37.11 1.03 -36.37
N LEU A 549 38.05 1.67 -35.66
CA LEU A 549 37.76 2.72 -34.69
C LEU A 549 37.58 4.06 -35.41
N ARG A 550 36.36 4.23 -35.93
CA ARG A 550 35.93 5.43 -36.66
C ARG A 550 34.73 6.07 -35.98
N LEU A 551 34.64 7.38 -36.10
CA LEU A 551 33.59 8.20 -35.48
C LEU A 551 32.94 9.09 -36.55
N ALA A 552 31.62 9.01 -36.66
CA ALA A 552 30.85 9.97 -37.45
C ALA A 552 30.25 11.04 -36.55
N THR A 553 30.22 12.28 -37.05
CA THR A 553 29.58 13.41 -36.40
C THR A 553 28.54 14.04 -37.33
N ALA A 554 27.41 14.48 -36.77
CA ALA A 554 26.39 15.26 -37.44
C ALA A 554 26.43 16.70 -36.93
N SER A 555 26.46 17.67 -37.86
CA SER A 555 26.47 19.08 -37.52
C SER A 555 25.32 19.84 -38.17
N GLU A 556 24.90 20.91 -37.50
CA GLU A 556 23.88 21.86 -37.96
C GLU A 556 24.24 22.50 -39.31
N ASP A 557 25.52 22.51 -39.69
CA ASP A 557 25.97 22.98 -41.00
C ASP A 557 25.59 22.04 -42.16
N GLY A 558 24.98 20.90 -41.85
CA GLY A 558 24.46 19.95 -42.83
C GLY A 558 25.42 18.82 -43.20
N PHE A 559 26.64 18.83 -42.66
CA PHE A 559 27.67 17.87 -43.02
C PHE A 559 27.72 16.68 -42.06
N VAL A 560 28.08 15.53 -42.63
CA VAL A 560 28.57 14.39 -41.87
C VAL A 560 30.09 14.32 -42.06
N ARG A 561 30.80 14.21 -40.94
CA ARG A 561 32.27 14.12 -40.91
C ARG A 561 32.69 12.81 -40.26
N MET A 562 33.72 12.19 -40.81
CA MET A 562 34.24 10.91 -40.32
C MET A 562 35.69 11.05 -39.92
N TYR A 563 35.97 10.69 -38.68
CA TYR A 563 37.28 10.68 -38.09
C TYR A 563 37.71 9.24 -37.84
N GLU A 564 38.98 8.94 -38.05
CA GLU A 564 39.55 7.61 -37.80
C GLU A 564 40.71 7.74 -36.83
N ALA A 565 40.71 6.93 -35.76
CA ALA A 565 41.85 6.88 -34.87
C ALA A 565 43.06 6.28 -35.60
N ILE A 566 44.20 6.98 -35.60
CA ILE A 566 45.44 6.46 -36.20
C ILE A 566 45.95 5.25 -35.42
N ASP A 567 45.83 5.31 -34.09
CA ASP A 567 46.31 4.29 -33.17
C ASP A 567 45.28 4.07 -32.06
N VAL A 568 44.85 2.83 -31.90
CA VAL A 568 43.89 2.43 -30.86
C VAL A 568 44.53 2.54 -29.47
N MET A 569 45.87 2.45 -29.37
CA MET A 569 46.61 2.62 -28.12
C MET A 569 46.93 4.09 -27.81
N ASN A 570 46.77 5.00 -28.78
CA ASN A 570 47.02 6.43 -28.61
C ASN A 570 45.93 7.26 -29.29
N LEU A 571 44.88 7.51 -28.52
CA LEU A 571 43.66 8.18 -28.95
C LEU A 571 43.80 9.71 -29.14
N SER A 572 45.01 10.26 -29.12
CA SER A 572 45.24 11.70 -29.26
C SER A 572 45.11 12.25 -30.68
N HIS A 573 45.13 11.38 -31.69
CA HIS A 573 45.13 11.79 -33.10
C HIS A 573 43.99 11.12 -33.90
N TRP A 574 43.04 11.95 -34.32
CA TRP A 574 41.85 11.57 -35.08
C TRP A 574 41.73 12.44 -36.35
N PRO A 575 42.48 12.13 -37.42
CA PRO A 575 42.36 12.83 -38.69
C PRO A 575 40.96 12.68 -39.30
N LEU A 576 40.45 13.78 -39.86
CA LEU A 576 39.28 13.79 -40.74
C LEU A 576 39.60 12.98 -42.00
N GLN A 577 38.87 11.88 -42.22
CA GLN A 577 39.00 11.02 -43.38
C GLN A 577 38.05 11.45 -44.49
N GLU A 578 36.78 11.67 -44.14
CA GLU A 578 35.71 11.92 -45.11
C GLU A 578 34.78 13.02 -44.59
N GLU A 579 34.31 13.88 -45.50
CA GLU A 579 33.32 14.92 -45.26
C GLU A 579 32.38 14.96 -46.46
N PHE A 580 31.07 15.01 -46.23
CA PHE A 580 30.09 15.24 -47.29
C PHE A 580 28.87 16.00 -46.77
N LEU A 581 28.27 16.81 -47.64
CA LEU A 581 27.02 17.51 -47.36
C LEU A 581 25.89 16.49 -47.40
N ALA A 582 25.35 16.15 -46.24
CA ALA A 582 24.34 15.11 -46.08
C ALA A 582 22.92 15.68 -46.19
N ASP A 583 22.68 16.85 -45.58
CA ASP A 583 21.47 17.65 -45.80
C ASP A 583 21.82 19.14 -45.83
N LYS A 584 21.17 19.92 -46.68
CA LYS A 584 21.39 21.38 -46.76
C LYS A 584 20.72 22.13 -45.60
N ASP A 585 19.70 21.54 -45.00
CA ASP A 585 18.87 22.19 -43.98
C ASP A 585 19.43 21.97 -42.55
N GLY A 586 20.51 21.18 -42.42
CA GLY A 586 21.16 20.82 -41.15
C GLY A 586 20.93 19.36 -40.78
N VAL A 587 21.93 18.73 -40.16
CA VAL A 587 21.85 17.32 -39.73
C VAL A 587 21.96 17.24 -38.22
N THR A 588 20.95 16.68 -37.58
CA THR A 588 20.81 16.63 -36.12
C THR A 588 21.00 15.22 -35.56
N SER A 589 20.81 14.18 -36.37
CA SER A 589 20.92 12.78 -35.95
C SER A 589 21.47 11.89 -37.07
N LEU A 590 22.25 10.87 -36.69
CA LEU A 590 22.74 9.86 -37.62
C LEU A 590 22.75 8.46 -37.00
N SER A 591 22.67 7.43 -37.85
CA SER A 591 22.81 6.05 -37.40
C SER A 591 23.44 5.14 -38.46
N TRP A 592 24.29 4.22 -38.01
CA TRP A 592 25.04 3.31 -38.87
C TRP A 592 24.28 2.02 -39.14
N ASN A 593 24.35 1.55 -40.38
CA ASN A 593 24.03 0.17 -40.69
C ASN A 593 25.00 -0.79 -39.97
N GLN A 594 24.46 -1.78 -39.25
CA GLN A 594 25.23 -2.73 -38.46
C GLN A 594 25.67 -4.00 -39.23
N SER A 595 25.26 -4.15 -40.48
CA SER A 595 25.55 -5.28 -41.36
C SER A 595 27.03 -5.37 -41.71
N ARG A 596 27.55 -6.60 -41.74
CA ARG A 596 28.92 -6.89 -42.19
C ARG A 596 29.01 -7.23 -43.67
N PHE A 597 27.88 -7.45 -44.32
CA PHE A 597 27.80 -7.96 -45.68
C PHE A 597 27.45 -6.86 -46.67
N ASP A 598 26.66 -5.89 -46.23
CA ASP A 598 26.28 -4.74 -47.05
C ASP A 598 27.41 -3.70 -47.06
N VAL A 599 27.39 -2.82 -48.05
CA VAL A 599 28.28 -1.66 -48.06
C VAL A 599 28.00 -0.77 -46.84
N PRO A 600 29.00 -0.02 -46.33
CA PRO A 600 28.79 0.94 -45.28
C PRO A 600 27.66 1.90 -45.64
N MET A 601 26.66 2.00 -44.76
CA MET A 601 25.51 2.87 -44.93
C MET A 601 25.25 3.65 -43.65
N ILE A 602 24.75 4.87 -43.83
CA ILE A 602 24.36 5.78 -42.76
C ILE A 602 23.00 6.33 -43.11
N VAL A 603 22.11 6.36 -42.12
CA VAL A 603 20.89 7.15 -42.20
C VAL A 603 21.11 8.47 -41.47
N VAL A 604 20.62 9.56 -42.06
CA VAL A 604 20.70 10.91 -41.48
C VAL A 604 19.31 11.52 -41.37
N GLY A 605 19.05 12.16 -40.23
CA GLY A 605 17.90 13.00 -39.96
C GLY A 605 18.33 14.40 -39.55
N GLY A 606 17.44 15.38 -39.69
CA GLY A 606 17.78 16.78 -39.53
C GLY A 606 16.57 17.69 -39.52
N ASN A 607 16.79 18.96 -39.82
CA ASN A 607 15.71 19.96 -39.90
C ASN A 607 14.77 19.76 -41.10
N SER A 608 15.14 18.91 -42.06
CA SER A 608 14.26 18.48 -43.15
C SER A 608 13.23 17.46 -42.68
N ASP A 609 12.08 17.41 -43.34
CA ASP A 609 11.03 16.38 -43.21
C ASP A 609 11.38 15.07 -43.94
N VAL A 610 12.54 14.99 -44.59
CA VAL A 610 13.02 13.83 -45.35
C VAL A 610 14.24 13.22 -44.69
N VAL A 611 14.18 11.91 -44.45
CA VAL A 611 15.33 11.14 -43.95
C VAL A 611 16.13 10.60 -45.13
N LYS A 612 17.45 10.77 -45.14
CA LYS A 612 18.31 10.31 -46.24
C LYS A 612 19.15 9.12 -45.83
N VAL A 613 19.16 8.10 -46.68
CA VAL A 613 20.03 6.95 -46.52
C VAL A 613 21.19 7.09 -47.49
N TRP A 614 22.39 7.18 -46.94
CA TRP A 614 23.64 7.30 -47.65
C TRP A 614 24.37 5.96 -47.66
N GLY A 615 24.99 5.61 -48.78
CA GLY A 615 25.77 4.39 -48.94
C GLY A 615 27.12 4.72 -49.57
N TYR A 616 28.15 4.02 -49.10
CA TYR A 616 29.48 4.20 -49.61
C TYR A 616 29.67 3.45 -50.94
N ASN A 617 29.90 4.21 -52.01
CA ASN A 617 30.16 3.63 -53.31
C ASN A 617 31.66 3.34 -53.47
N ASN A 618 32.04 2.06 -53.34
CA ASN A 618 33.42 1.61 -53.48
C ASN A 618 34.06 1.95 -54.84
N THR A 619 33.27 2.05 -55.91
CA THR A 619 33.76 2.35 -57.26
C THR A 619 34.20 3.81 -57.37
N TYR A 620 33.39 4.72 -56.82
CA TYR A 620 33.64 6.16 -56.88
C TYR A 620 34.34 6.70 -55.63
N ARG A 621 34.54 5.86 -54.61
CA ARG A 621 35.14 6.19 -53.30
C ARG A 621 34.49 7.43 -52.69
N ARG A 622 33.16 7.46 -52.71
CA ARG A 622 32.36 8.56 -52.16
C ARG A 622 31.02 8.07 -51.64
N TRP A 623 30.48 8.80 -50.69
CA TRP A 623 29.11 8.65 -50.22
C TRP A 623 28.12 9.14 -51.27
N GLN A 624 27.04 8.39 -51.46
CA GLN A 624 25.93 8.75 -52.34
C GLN A 624 24.60 8.42 -51.66
N VAL A 625 23.58 9.20 -51.96
CA VAL A 625 22.21 8.92 -51.51
C VAL A 625 21.74 7.62 -52.19
N VAL A 626 21.38 6.63 -51.37
CA VAL A 626 20.78 5.35 -51.75
C VAL A 626 19.29 5.55 -51.99
N THR A 627 18.63 6.20 -51.03
CA THR A 627 17.20 6.47 -51.05
C THR A 627 16.87 7.63 -50.10
N GLU A 628 15.71 8.22 -50.32
CA GLU A 628 15.07 9.20 -49.44
C GLU A 628 13.82 8.57 -48.85
N LEU A 629 13.61 8.72 -47.55
CA LEU A 629 12.44 8.22 -46.82
C LEU A 629 11.51 9.41 -46.60
N VAL A 630 10.47 9.49 -47.43
CA VAL A 630 9.51 10.61 -47.45
C VAL A 630 8.22 10.16 -46.76
N GLY A 631 7.78 10.89 -45.75
CA GLY A 631 6.52 10.60 -45.06
C GLY A 631 6.25 11.49 -43.85
N HIS A 632 7.31 11.94 -43.17
CA HIS A 632 7.19 12.95 -42.12
C HIS A 632 6.77 14.31 -42.68
N SER A 633 6.16 15.15 -41.84
CA SER A 633 5.71 16.49 -42.23
C SER A 633 6.44 17.64 -41.51
N ASP A 634 7.43 17.31 -40.69
CA ASP A 634 8.25 18.26 -39.93
C ASP A 634 9.62 17.63 -39.63
N ALA A 635 10.51 18.38 -38.98
CA ALA A 635 11.89 18.00 -38.68
C ALA A 635 12.02 16.63 -37.99
N ILE A 636 13.14 15.97 -38.24
CA ILE A 636 13.50 14.68 -37.68
C ILE A 636 14.44 14.90 -36.49
N HIS A 637 13.98 14.50 -35.31
CA HIS A 637 14.75 14.65 -34.07
C HIS A 637 15.76 13.52 -33.90
N ASP A 638 15.40 12.29 -34.29
CA ASP A 638 16.31 11.15 -34.16
C ASP A 638 16.07 10.05 -35.21
N VAL A 639 17.14 9.35 -35.58
CA VAL A 639 17.11 8.21 -36.48
C VAL A 639 17.91 7.05 -35.87
N CYS A 640 17.39 5.83 -35.96
CA CYS A 640 18.09 4.65 -35.45
C CYS A 640 17.96 3.45 -36.38
N TRP A 641 19.11 2.87 -36.75
CA TRP A 641 19.20 1.68 -37.58
C TRP A 641 19.17 0.42 -36.71
N ALA A 642 18.23 -0.48 -37.00
CA ALA A 642 18.07 -1.70 -36.21
C ALA A 642 19.22 -2.70 -36.42
N PRO A 643 19.68 -3.41 -35.37
CA PRO A 643 20.65 -4.50 -35.50
C PRO A 643 20.19 -5.59 -36.48
N ASN A 644 20.94 -5.83 -37.55
CA ASN A 644 20.57 -6.81 -38.58
C ASN A 644 20.94 -8.25 -38.14
N MET A 645 20.12 -8.85 -37.27
CA MET A 645 20.27 -10.22 -36.75
C MET A 645 19.87 -11.30 -37.79
N GLY A 646 20.44 -11.23 -39.00
CA GLY A 646 20.18 -12.19 -40.08
C GLY A 646 18.88 -11.93 -40.86
N ARG A 647 18.30 -10.73 -40.77
CA ARG A 647 17.14 -10.34 -41.57
C ARG A 647 17.58 -10.09 -43.02
N SER A 648 16.71 -10.42 -43.97
CA SER A 648 16.92 -10.13 -45.39
C SER A 648 16.60 -8.68 -45.77
N TYR A 649 16.29 -7.84 -44.78
CA TYR A 649 15.92 -6.44 -44.92
C TYR A 649 16.42 -5.67 -43.69
N HIS A 650 16.61 -4.37 -43.88
CA HIS A 650 16.97 -3.44 -42.82
C HIS A 650 15.71 -2.78 -42.25
N LEU A 651 15.74 -2.44 -40.96
CA LEU A 651 14.74 -1.58 -40.35
C LEU A 651 15.41 -0.31 -39.86
N ILE A 652 14.75 0.82 -40.10
CA ILE A 652 15.15 2.13 -39.62
C ILE A 652 13.96 2.71 -38.86
N ALA A 653 14.17 3.22 -37.66
CA ALA A 653 13.18 3.98 -36.92
C ALA A 653 13.51 5.47 -37.00
N THR A 654 12.48 6.31 -37.08
CA THR A 654 12.60 7.76 -37.15
C THR A 654 11.63 8.41 -36.17
N ALA A 655 12.13 9.38 -35.41
CA ALA A 655 11.37 10.21 -34.47
C ALA A 655 11.27 11.63 -35.02
N SER A 656 10.08 12.22 -35.02
CA SER A 656 9.86 13.53 -35.61
C SER A 656 9.05 14.46 -34.72
N LYS A 657 9.29 15.75 -34.97
CA LYS A 657 8.50 16.88 -34.50
C LYS A 657 7.03 16.80 -34.92
N ASP A 658 6.71 16.07 -35.98
CA ASP A 658 5.32 15.83 -36.41
C ASP A 658 4.53 14.88 -35.49
N ARG A 659 5.12 14.52 -34.33
CA ARG A 659 4.56 13.64 -33.28
C ARG A 659 4.54 12.17 -33.65
N THR A 660 5.10 11.80 -34.80
CA THR A 660 5.09 10.43 -35.28
C THR A 660 6.44 9.74 -35.07
N VAL A 661 6.34 8.46 -34.71
CA VAL A 661 7.39 7.47 -34.93
C VAL A 661 7.07 6.79 -36.24
N ARG A 662 8.07 6.56 -37.09
CA ARG A 662 7.92 5.74 -38.31
C ARG A 662 8.99 4.66 -38.34
N ILE A 663 8.62 3.50 -38.88
CA ILE A 663 9.53 2.39 -39.11
C ILE A 663 9.59 2.14 -40.61
N TRP A 664 10.79 2.15 -41.16
CA TRP A 664 11.07 1.97 -42.57
C TRP A 664 11.73 0.63 -42.79
N LYS A 665 11.20 -0.14 -43.73
CA LYS A 665 11.73 -1.43 -44.14
C LYS A 665 12.43 -1.27 -45.48
N LEU A 666 13.74 -1.55 -45.48
CA LEU A 666 14.60 -1.38 -46.65
C LEU A 666 15.09 -2.74 -47.14
N LYS A 667 14.75 -3.10 -48.39
CA LYS A 667 15.25 -4.30 -49.06
C LYS A 667 16.27 -3.90 -50.12
N MET A 668 17.51 -4.34 -49.97
CA MET A 668 18.56 -4.07 -50.95
C MET A 668 18.30 -4.84 -52.25
N ALA A 669 18.59 -4.21 -53.38
CA ALA A 669 18.48 -4.86 -54.69
C ALA A 669 19.48 -6.02 -54.83
N ALA A 670 19.05 -7.14 -55.41
CA ALA A 670 19.84 -8.37 -55.53
C ALA A 670 21.03 -8.25 -56.51
N ASP A 671 21.08 -7.18 -57.31
CA ASP A 671 22.04 -6.96 -58.40
C ASP A 671 23.26 -6.12 -57.99
N GLY A 672 23.37 -5.74 -56.71
CA GLY A 672 24.48 -4.95 -56.19
C GLY A 672 24.45 -3.48 -56.60
N VAL A 673 23.34 -3.00 -57.18
CA VAL A 673 23.09 -1.57 -57.35
C VAL A 673 22.74 -0.98 -55.98
N LEU A 674 23.26 0.23 -55.70
CA LEU A 674 23.02 0.96 -54.46
C LEU A 674 21.60 1.55 -54.44
N GLN A 675 20.60 0.68 -54.48
CA GLN A 675 19.17 0.98 -54.49
C GLN A 675 18.45 0.03 -53.53
N CYS A 676 17.34 0.49 -52.97
CA CYS A 676 16.50 -0.32 -52.11
C CYS A 676 15.02 -0.03 -52.30
N ASP A 677 14.22 -1.08 -52.18
CA ASP A 677 12.77 -0.92 -52.02
C ASP A 677 12.49 -0.47 -50.59
N VAL A 678 11.72 0.60 -50.47
CA VAL A 678 11.32 1.20 -49.20
C VAL A 678 9.84 0.95 -48.97
N GLU A 679 9.52 0.38 -47.81
CA GLU A 679 8.16 0.20 -47.33
C GLU A 679 8.05 0.88 -45.97
N GLU A 680 7.14 1.83 -45.83
CA GLU A 680 6.78 2.35 -44.52
C GLU A 680 5.92 1.31 -43.80
N VAL A 681 6.29 0.99 -42.58
CA VAL A 681 5.52 0.12 -41.70
C VAL A 681 4.59 0.99 -40.87
N ALA A 682 3.29 0.81 -41.08
CA ALA A 682 2.27 1.57 -40.38
C ALA A 682 2.32 1.31 -38.87
N LEU A 683 2.41 2.39 -38.09
CA LEU A 683 2.28 2.37 -36.65
C LEU A 683 0.90 2.87 -36.25
N LYS A 684 0.26 2.19 -35.29
CA LYS A 684 -0.98 2.66 -34.65
C LYS A 684 -0.63 3.30 -33.32
N HIS A 685 -1.20 4.48 -33.03
CA HIS A 685 -1.08 5.22 -31.75
C HIS A 685 0.25 5.96 -31.52
N HIS A 686 0.44 7.09 -32.20
CA HIS A 686 1.57 8.01 -32.03
C HIS A 686 1.58 8.74 -30.67
N HIS A 687 2.64 9.51 -30.41
CA HIS A 687 2.74 10.38 -29.24
C HIS A 687 1.78 11.57 -29.35
N ASP A 688 1.41 12.14 -28.20
CA ASP A 688 0.52 13.31 -28.14
C ASP A 688 1.27 14.62 -28.38
N SER A 689 2.61 14.58 -28.34
CA SER A 689 3.53 15.68 -28.61
C SER A 689 4.74 15.22 -29.46
N GLU A 690 5.71 16.12 -29.70
CA GLU A 690 6.92 15.85 -30.48
C GLU A 690 7.65 14.61 -29.98
N VAL A 691 8.21 13.79 -30.88
CA VAL A 691 8.97 12.59 -30.53
C VAL A 691 10.45 12.90 -30.65
N TRP A 692 11.19 12.78 -29.55
CA TRP A 692 12.59 13.18 -29.50
C TRP A 692 13.56 12.06 -29.81
N ARG A 693 13.31 10.84 -29.32
CA ARG A 693 14.25 9.71 -29.46
C ARG A 693 13.58 8.44 -29.90
N VAL A 694 14.35 7.61 -30.61
CA VAL A 694 14.00 6.25 -30.98
C VAL A 694 15.20 5.34 -30.81
N GLU A 695 15.04 4.22 -30.10
CA GLU A 695 16.14 3.26 -29.89
C GLU A 695 15.66 1.82 -29.99
N TRP A 696 16.44 1.00 -30.70
CA TRP A 696 16.16 -0.42 -30.86
C TRP A 696 16.73 -1.22 -29.70
N ASN A 697 16.02 -2.28 -29.29
CA ASN A 697 16.65 -3.29 -28.45
C ASN A 697 17.80 -4.00 -29.20
N VAL A 698 18.66 -4.70 -28.45
CA VAL A 698 19.85 -5.36 -29.01
C VAL A 698 19.52 -6.37 -30.13
N ALA A 699 18.32 -6.95 -30.12
CA ALA A 699 17.86 -7.87 -31.17
C ALA A 699 17.25 -7.18 -32.41
N GLY A 700 16.91 -5.89 -32.31
CA GLY A 700 16.17 -5.16 -33.34
C GLY A 700 14.72 -5.63 -33.54
N THR A 701 14.11 -6.20 -32.49
CA THR A 701 12.74 -6.74 -32.48
C THR A 701 11.75 -5.88 -31.71
N MET A 702 12.25 -4.97 -30.88
CA MET A 702 11.47 -4.00 -30.13
C MET A 702 12.09 -2.63 -30.31
N LEU A 703 11.24 -1.62 -30.33
CA LEU A 703 11.62 -0.23 -30.43
C LEU A 703 11.09 0.50 -29.19
N ALA A 704 11.87 1.43 -28.66
CA ALA A 704 11.42 2.42 -27.69
C ALA A 704 11.38 3.79 -28.36
N SER A 705 10.40 4.63 -28.02
CA SER A 705 10.37 6.04 -28.41
C SER A 705 10.02 6.93 -27.23
N SER A 706 10.65 8.09 -27.13
CA SER A 706 10.31 9.11 -26.12
C SER A 706 9.68 10.34 -26.76
N GLY A 707 8.70 10.93 -26.09
CA GLY A 707 8.04 12.15 -26.56
C GLY A 707 7.88 13.21 -25.48
N ASP A 708 7.70 14.46 -25.93
CA ASP A 708 7.41 15.64 -25.12
C ASP A 708 6.09 15.54 -24.34
N ASP A 709 5.30 14.50 -24.61
CA ASP A 709 4.12 14.14 -23.82
C ASP A 709 4.48 13.52 -22.47
N GLY A 710 5.78 13.43 -22.16
CA GLY A 710 6.31 12.83 -20.94
C GLY A 710 6.16 11.32 -20.96
N THR A 711 6.05 10.68 -22.13
CA THR A 711 5.90 9.22 -22.24
C THR A 711 7.03 8.58 -23.03
N VAL A 712 7.38 7.36 -22.63
CA VAL A 712 8.19 6.41 -23.40
C VAL A 712 7.28 5.27 -23.84
N ARG A 713 7.19 5.05 -25.16
CA ARG A 713 6.37 3.99 -25.74
C ARG A 713 7.24 2.85 -26.21
N MET A 714 6.83 1.63 -25.90
CA MET A 714 7.48 0.40 -26.31
C MET A 714 6.67 -0.24 -27.43
N TRP A 715 7.34 -0.51 -28.54
CA TRP A 715 6.72 -1.03 -29.76
C TRP A 715 7.28 -2.42 -30.06
N LYS A 716 6.41 -3.31 -30.52
CA LYS A 716 6.79 -4.66 -30.95
C LYS A 716 5.93 -5.08 -32.12
N SER A 717 6.53 -5.82 -33.05
CA SER A 717 5.79 -6.48 -34.13
C SER A 717 5.15 -7.78 -33.66
N ASP A 718 3.92 -8.04 -34.10
CA ASP A 718 3.32 -9.36 -34.00
C ASP A 718 3.95 -10.36 -35.01
N HIS A 719 3.42 -11.59 -35.04
CA HIS A 719 3.86 -12.65 -35.93
C HIS A 719 3.49 -12.39 -37.41
N GLU A 720 2.56 -11.47 -37.67
CA GLU A 720 2.17 -11.03 -39.01
C GLU A 720 3.00 -9.82 -39.49
N GLY A 721 3.81 -9.23 -38.60
CA GLY A 721 4.66 -8.07 -38.88
C GLY A 721 4.00 -6.72 -38.62
N HIS A 722 2.81 -6.68 -38.01
CA HIS A 722 2.17 -5.43 -37.60
C HIS A 722 2.79 -4.91 -36.31
N TRP A 723 3.14 -3.64 -36.31
CA TRP A 723 3.69 -2.98 -35.13
C TRP A 723 2.59 -2.34 -34.29
N ALA A 724 2.63 -2.64 -32.99
CA ALA A 724 1.74 -2.04 -32.01
C ALA A 724 2.54 -1.53 -30.81
N CYS A 725 2.01 -0.48 -30.19
CA CYS A 725 2.44 -0.07 -28.86
C CYS A 725 2.01 -1.17 -27.87
N ILE A 726 2.99 -1.79 -27.21
CA ILE A 726 2.74 -2.84 -26.21
C ILE A 726 2.78 -2.32 -24.78
N ASN A 727 3.40 -1.15 -24.57
CA ASN A 727 3.47 -0.52 -23.26
C ASN A 727 3.78 0.98 -23.39
N THR A 728 3.24 1.79 -22.48
CA THR A 728 3.53 3.21 -22.35
C THR A 728 3.98 3.50 -20.92
N ILE A 729 5.19 3.99 -20.77
CA ILE A 729 5.78 4.41 -19.50
C ILE A 729 5.63 5.93 -19.41
N CYS A 730 4.91 6.45 -18.43
CA CYS A 730 4.87 7.91 -18.22
C CYS A 730 5.96 8.32 -17.24
N GLY A 731 6.70 9.38 -17.56
CA GLY A 731 7.57 10.09 -16.63
C GLY A 731 6.77 10.85 -15.57
N ASP A 732 7.47 11.36 -14.55
CA ASP A 732 6.89 12.13 -13.45
C ASP A 732 6.22 13.43 -13.98
N LEU A 733 4.93 13.36 -14.33
CA LEU A 733 4.08 14.53 -14.64
C LEU A 733 3.65 15.30 -13.38
N GLY A 734 4.00 14.81 -12.21
CA GLY A 734 3.62 15.40 -10.92
C GLY A 734 4.68 16.36 -10.40
N LEU A 735 4.71 17.60 -10.91
CA LEU A 735 5.12 18.84 -10.19
C LEU A 735 5.34 20.06 -11.10
N LEU A 736 5.29 19.92 -12.42
CA LEU A 736 5.69 20.99 -13.33
C LEU A 736 4.48 21.72 -13.95
N SER A 737 4.54 23.06 -13.93
CA SER A 737 3.56 23.95 -14.53
C SER A 737 3.49 23.77 -16.05
N PRO A 738 2.41 24.22 -16.75
CA PRO A 738 2.31 24.07 -18.20
C PRO A 738 3.43 24.76 -19.00
N SER A 739 4.17 25.68 -18.39
CA SER A 739 5.39 26.30 -18.93
C SER A 739 6.64 25.41 -18.85
N GLU A 740 6.60 24.38 -18.01
CA GLU A 740 7.67 23.40 -17.76
C GLU A 740 7.37 22.03 -18.41
N LEU A 741 6.23 21.90 -19.13
CA LEU A 741 5.78 20.72 -19.90
C LEU A 741 6.62 20.41 -21.16
N ARG A 742 7.87 20.88 -21.23
CA ARG A 742 8.81 20.49 -22.29
C ARG A 742 9.79 19.49 -21.67
N ILE A 743 9.33 18.25 -21.55
CA ILE A 743 10.06 17.18 -20.87
C ILE A 743 10.77 16.37 -21.96
N SER A 744 12.10 16.51 -21.99
CA SER A 744 13.09 15.84 -22.86
C SER A 744 13.28 14.35 -22.54
#